data_AF-A0A6L7G8A7-F1
#
_entry.id   AF-A0A6L7G8A7-F1
#
_cell.length_a   1.000
_cell.length_b   1.000
_cell.length_c   1.000
_cell.angle_alpha   90.00
_cell.angle_beta   90.00
_cell.angle_gamma   90.00
#
_symmetry.space_group_name_H-M   'P 1'
#
loop_
_entity.id
_entity.type
_entity.pdbx_description
1 polymer ?
#
loop_
_entity_poly.entity_id
_entity_poly.type
_entity_poly.pdbx_seq_one_letter_code
_entity_poly.pdbx_strand_id
1 'polypeptide(L)'
;MARAAGLFGTPFYLYDGDALRARVAQLRTALPGVAFFYSLKANPNLSVVSRLIAAGAGAEVCSRLELETALAAGAPPDRILMVGPAKSADELARAVDLGIAAIVADSLDELEEIDALARARGTVQPVALRINPDFSATGARLSMGGRATQFGLDQPLLPDTLTALRALPGLRLAGLHVYMGTRILSPEVIAANTRQILALADEMLADGPLDFVDVGGGFGVAYHEGEVPLDLAAVAGALNPMIRAFRARHPGTRVAIELGRYMVAEAGIFVTRIRRNKRTKGEQFAICDGGSNLHAAAAGQGFMRRNFPISLHDAEGQPRAGTPERWSATGPLCTPMDVIASGIELPAPRPDDLLCLHHSGAYGPSASPTDFLGFGAPAEVIADGDRLSLASPAPRWQERLSRQQPLSAPPSAAPLVLPAPFDHPALARLDGLRALFERTGARLEEDPAACADLWQEPLVRALTTIGVPEAFNGFPLSQTPLGLSECPYPLHVAMIERLARMDASCILALQGPSLSGGAVLAMGTPDQQARFFAPWRDGPQGTFFAVTEPEVGSDASAGRTRIDTDSEGRMWLSGEKMLVGNIARSSVGLVFAHHAGSRRAALVLLEMDRLAREIQNGQLGIARLPTNGLRGADLARITMERLPIDPGMILGDGSTATLRDGFMAINGVFERNRPVVAALALGNGRGILDRLAIAGATGFADLERRHLALLHRLAGVLEDYAEGRPRAHRISQIKLQAVAFSDALAARIPARAPQALLADPLLRRKMRDARAFEYMEGTSSIHLLNAFRAFAAQVPA
;
A
#
# COMPACT_ATOMS: atom_id res chain seq x y z
N MET A 1 46.69 1.69 5.40
CA MET A 1 45.55 2.45 5.99
C MET A 1 45.51 3.89 5.49
N ALA A 2 46.45 4.77 5.86
CA ALA A 2 46.45 6.18 5.44
C ALA A 2 46.35 6.37 3.92
N ARG A 3 47.12 5.60 3.13
CA ARG A 3 46.99 5.59 1.67
C ARG A 3 45.56 5.25 1.18
N ALA A 4 44.89 4.28 1.79
CA ALA A 4 43.51 3.93 1.45
C ALA A 4 42.53 5.05 1.87
N ALA A 5 42.73 5.65 3.04
CA ALA A 5 41.95 6.79 3.51
C ALA A 5 42.06 8.01 2.58
N GLY A 6 43.26 8.26 2.02
CA GLY A 6 43.48 9.32 1.04
C GLY A 6 42.85 9.04 -0.33
N LEU A 7 42.85 7.78 -0.78
CA LEU A 7 42.31 7.38 -2.08
C LEU A 7 40.78 7.23 -2.09
N PHE A 8 40.22 6.66 -1.03
CA PHE A 8 38.82 6.20 -0.99
C PHE A 8 37.98 6.91 0.09
N GLY A 9 38.60 7.74 0.93
CA GLY A 9 37.94 8.41 2.05
C GLY A 9 37.76 7.51 3.27
N THR A 10 37.16 8.08 4.32
CA THR A 10 36.71 7.38 5.54
C THR A 10 35.21 7.58 5.74
N PRO A 11 34.52 6.66 6.43
CA PRO A 11 35.00 5.39 6.99
C PRO A 11 35.06 4.23 5.97
N PHE A 12 35.94 3.26 6.20
CA PHE A 12 36.07 2.07 5.34
C PHE A 12 36.52 0.82 6.10
N TYR A 13 36.27 -0.35 5.52
CA TYR A 13 36.90 -1.61 5.93
C TYR A 13 38.09 -1.90 5.02
N LEU A 14 39.19 -2.38 5.60
CA LEU A 14 40.37 -2.85 4.88
C LEU A 14 40.61 -4.32 5.18
N TYR A 15 40.71 -5.13 4.12
CA TYR A 15 40.97 -6.56 4.20
C TYR A 15 42.36 -6.89 3.64
N ASP A 16 43.14 -7.67 4.38
CA ASP A 16 44.44 -8.19 3.96
C ASP A 16 44.25 -9.53 3.21
N GLY A 17 44.47 -9.49 1.90
CA GLY A 17 44.35 -10.64 1.02
C GLY A 17 45.38 -11.73 1.27
N ASP A 18 46.58 -11.38 1.72
CA ASP A 18 47.63 -12.35 2.07
C ASP A 18 47.26 -13.08 3.36
N ALA A 19 46.73 -12.35 4.36
CA ALA A 19 46.24 -12.95 5.60
C ALA A 19 45.07 -13.92 5.35
N LEU A 20 44.14 -13.59 4.44
CA LEU A 20 43.04 -14.47 4.04
C LEU A 20 43.57 -15.80 3.44
N ARG A 21 44.52 -15.72 2.49
CA ARG A 21 45.14 -16.89 1.86
C ARG A 21 45.92 -17.73 2.88
N ALA A 22 46.70 -17.06 3.73
CA ALA A 22 47.49 -17.70 4.76
C ALA A 22 46.61 -18.48 5.77
N ARG A 23 45.47 -17.92 6.17
CA ARG A 23 44.54 -18.59 7.10
C ARG A 23 43.95 -19.88 6.50
N VAL A 24 43.57 -19.88 5.23
CA VAL A 24 43.10 -21.10 4.54
C VAL A 24 44.22 -22.13 4.43
N ALA A 25 45.44 -21.71 4.08
CA ALA A 25 46.60 -22.60 4.01
C ALA A 25 46.95 -23.22 5.38
N GLN A 26 46.88 -22.43 6.46
CA GLN A 26 47.08 -22.90 7.84
C GLN A 26 46.06 -23.98 8.22
N LEU A 27 44.78 -23.74 7.96
CA LEU A 27 43.70 -24.70 8.24
C LEU A 27 43.91 -26.03 7.48
N ARG A 28 44.20 -25.95 6.18
CA ARG A 28 44.43 -27.12 5.32
C ARG A 28 45.68 -27.91 5.75
N THR A 29 46.72 -27.22 6.21
CA THR A 29 47.95 -27.86 6.71
C THR A 29 47.71 -28.53 8.05
N ALA A 30 46.98 -27.86 8.96
CA ALA A 30 46.69 -28.38 10.29
C ALA A 30 45.72 -29.58 10.25
N LEU A 31 44.77 -29.59 9.30
CA LEU A 31 43.71 -30.59 9.18
C LEU A 31 43.62 -31.12 7.73
N PRO A 32 44.62 -31.89 7.25
CA PRO A 32 44.72 -32.31 5.83
C PRO A 32 43.61 -33.27 5.38
N GLY A 33 42.86 -33.85 6.32
CA GLY A 33 41.73 -34.74 6.04
C GLY A 33 40.37 -34.05 5.94
N VAL A 34 40.32 -32.72 6.03
CA VAL A 34 39.09 -31.94 6.14
C VAL A 34 38.87 -31.08 4.89
N ALA A 35 37.63 -31.06 4.40
CA ALA A 35 37.16 -30.09 3.42
C ALA A 35 36.64 -28.84 4.14
N PHE A 36 37.23 -27.68 3.84
CA PHE A 36 36.80 -26.42 4.43
C PHE A 36 35.84 -25.68 3.51
N PHE A 37 34.68 -25.28 4.04
CA PHE A 37 33.71 -24.42 3.37
C PHE A 37 33.71 -23.05 4.04
N TYR A 38 33.89 -22.00 3.25
CA TYR A 38 33.80 -20.64 3.76
C TYR A 38 32.33 -20.23 3.90
N SER A 39 31.96 -19.78 5.10
CA SER A 39 30.62 -19.30 5.41
C SER A 39 30.45 -17.84 5.00
N LEU A 40 29.76 -17.59 3.87
CA LEU A 40 29.68 -16.26 3.25
C LEU A 40 28.98 -15.23 4.15
N LYS A 41 28.07 -15.65 5.03
CA LYS A 41 27.40 -14.76 6.00
C LYS A 41 28.37 -13.94 6.85
N ALA A 42 29.59 -14.44 7.07
CA ALA A 42 30.62 -13.69 7.78
C ALA A 42 31.10 -12.47 7.00
N ASN A 43 31.34 -12.61 5.69
CA ASN A 43 31.68 -11.51 4.79
C ASN A 43 31.40 -11.93 3.32
N PRO A 44 30.26 -11.52 2.75
CA PRO A 44 29.87 -11.92 1.40
C PRO A 44 30.52 -11.04 0.32
N ASN A 45 31.51 -10.19 0.65
CA ASN A 45 32.16 -9.36 -0.35
C ASN A 45 32.91 -10.24 -1.38
N LEU A 46 32.59 -10.08 -2.66
CA LEU A 46 33.16 -10.87 -3.78
C LEU A 46 34.70 -10.89 -3.77
N SER A 47 35.35 -9.79 -3.40
CA SER A 47 36.82 -9.73 -3.33
C SER A 47 37.36 -10.60 -2.18
N VAL A 48 36.68 -10.66 -1.04
CA VAL A 48 37.07 -11.55 0.07
C VAL A 48 36.83 -13.01 -0.32
N VAL A 49 35.63 -13.31 -0.83
CA VAL A 49 35.22 -14.66 -1.24
C VAL A 49 36.18 -15.24 -2.28
N SER A 50 36.49 -14.49 -3.34
CA SER A 50 37.41 -14.94 -4.41
C SER A 50 38.78 -15.36 -3.91
N ARG A 51 39.33 -14.70 -2.88
CA ARG A 51 40.65 -15.04 -2.32
C ARG A 51 40.61 -16.31 -1.49
N LEU A 52 39.52 -16.55 -0.77
CA LEU A 52 39.32 -17.79 0.01
C LEU A 52 39.07 -19.00 -0.91
N ILE A 53 38.25 -18.81 -1.95
CA ILE A 53 37.99 -19.84 -2.97
C ILE A 53 39.26 -20.17 -3.74
N ALA A 54 40.02 -19.17 -4.20
CA ALA A 54 41.30 -19.38 -4.88
C ALA A 54 42.34 -20.06 -3.98
N ALA A 55 42.30 -19.82 -2.66
CA ALA A 55 43.13 -20.52 -1.68
C ALA A 55 42.66 -21.97 -1.38
N GLY A 56 41.56 -22.40 -1.99
CA GLY A 56 41.08 -23.77 -1.94
C GLY A 56 40.01 -24.05 -0.90
N ALA A 57 39.25 -23.05 -0.44
CA ALA A 57 38.00 -23.27 0.30
C ALA A 57 36.83 -23.59 -0.66
N GLY A 58 35.81 -24.30 -0.19
CA GLY A 58 34.47 -24.33 -0.79
C GLY A 58 33.63 -23.16 -0.29
N ALA A 59 32.34 -23.12 -0.64
CA ALA A 59 31.41 -22.08 -0.20
C ALA A 59 30.18 -22.69 0.53
N GLU A 60 29.84 -22.14 1.70
CA GLU A 60 28.52 -22.29 2.33
C GLU A 60 27.73 -21.01 2.08
N VAL A 61 26.57 -21.15 1.44
CA VAL A 61 25.69 -20.04 1.02
C VAL A 61 24.28 -20.23 1.56
N CYS A 62 23.61 -19.14 1.90
CA CYS A 62 22.27 -19.14 2.49
C CYS A 62 21.23 -18.42 1.61
N SER A 63 21.65 -17.64 0.62
CA SER A 63 20.73 -16.86 -0.23
C SER A 63 21.17 -16.85 -1.68
N ARG A 64 20.27 -16.42 -2.58
CA ARG A 64 20.57 -16.29 -4.01
C ARG A 64 21.80 -15.43 -4.28
N LEU A 65 21.94 -14.30 -3.59
CA LEU A 65 23.07 -13.41 -3.81
C LEU A 65 24.39 -14.05 -3.36
N GLU A 66 24.39 -14.77 -2.24
CA GLU A 66 25.58 -15.50 -1.78
C GLU A 66 25.97 -16.61 -2.76
N LEU A 67 25.00 -17.37 -3.28
CA LEU A 67 25.23 -18.39 -4.31
C LEU A 67 25.88 -17.79 -5.56
N GLU A 68 25.30 -16.73 -6.12
CA GLU A 68 25.87 -16.07 -7.31
C GLU A 68 27.21 -15.41 -7.02
N THR A 69 27.44 -14.92 -5.79
CA THR A 69 28.74 -14.40 -5.37
C THR A 69 29.80 -15.50 -5.34
N ALA A 70 29.48 -16.68 -4.81
CA ALA A 70 30.38 -17.82 -4.81
C ALA A 70 30.74 -18.25 -6.24
N LEU A 71 29.75 -18.32 -7.14
CA LEU A 71 29.99 -18.64 -8.55
C LEU A 71 30.86 -17.58 -9.24
N ALA A 72 30.56 -16.30 -9.04
CA ALA A 72 31.35 -15.19 -9.58
C ALA A 72 32.78 -15.15 -9.02
N ALA A 73 32.96 -15.63 -7.78
CA ALA A 73 34.27 -15.83 -7.15
C ALA A 73 35.05 -17.03 -7.73
N GLY A 74 34.45 -17.82 -8.62
CA GLY A 74 35.05 -19.00 -9.23
C GLY A 74 34.89 -20.27 -8.41
N ALA A 75 33.94 -20.33 -7.47
CA ALA A 75 33.66 -21.56 -6.74
C ALA A 75 33.06 -22.60 -7.68
N PRO A 76 33.63 -23.81 -7.78
CA PRO A 76 33.03 -24.86 -8.59
C PRO A 76 31.74 -25.36 -7.91
N PRO A 77 30.64 -25.62 -8.64
CA PRO A 77 29.35 -26.00 -8.05
C PRO A 77 29.42 -27.19 -7.09
N ASP A 78 30.26 -28.19 -7.40
CA ASP A 78 30.52 -29.39 -6.59
C ASP A 78 31.26 -29.11 -5.27
N ARG A 79 31.54 -27.84 -4.96
CA ARG A 79 32.09 -27.36 -3.69
C ARG A 79 31.25 -26.25 -3.06
N ILE A 80 29.96 -26.20 -3.38
CA ILE A 80 28.99 -25.28 -2.81
C ILE A 80 27.94 -26.06 -2.00
N LEU A 81 27.76 -25.68 -0.74
CA LEU A 81 26.69 -26.14 0.14
C LEU A 81 25.67 -25.02 0.29
N MET A 82 24.38 -25.33 0.09
CA MET A 82 23.31 -24.37 0.32
C MET A 82 22.55 -24.69 1.60
N VAL A 83 22.56 -23.78 2.56
CA VAL A 83 21.93 -23.90 3.88
C VAL A 83 20.76 -22.90 4.04
N GLY A 84 20.07 -22.95 5.17
CA GLY A 84 19.01 -22.01 5.54
C GLY A 84 17.63 -22.68 5.63
N PRO A 85 16.73 -22.23 6.54
CA PRO A 85 15.50 -22.96 6.86
C PRO A 85 14.31 -22.61 5.95
N ALA A 86 14.48 -21.63 5.05
CA ALA A 86 13.39 -21.09 4.25
C ALA A 86 13.90 -20.72 2.84
N LYS A 87 14.55 -21.68 2.17
CA LYS A 87 15.04 -21.48 0.80
C LYS A 87 13.83 -21.31 -0.12
N SER A 88 13.85 -20.29 -0.98
CA SER A 88 12.75 -20.05 -1.94
C SER A 88 12.78 -21.03 -3.11
N ALA A 89 11.64 -21.24 -3.77
CA ALA A 89 11.57 -22.07 -4.96
C ALA A 89 12.57 -21.66 -6.07
N ASP A 90 12.79 -20.35 -6.25
CA ASP A 90 13.77 -19.83 -7.23
C ASP A 90 15.22 -20.12 -6.84
N GLU A 91 15.53 -20.15 -5.54
CA GLU A 91 16.84 -20.53 -5.02
C GLU A 91 17.08 -22.02 -5.15
N LEU A 92 16.10 -22.86 -4.78
CA LEU A 92 16.16 -24.31 -4.93
C LEU A 92 16.29 -24.70 -6.41
N ALA A 93 15.46 -24.14 -7.28
CA ALA A 93 15.51 -24.34 -8.72
C ALA A 93 16.92 -24.07 -9.27
N ARG A 94 17.53 -22.95 -8.86
CA ARG A 94 18.89 -22.59 -9.29
C ARG A 94 19.95 -23.55 -8.76
N ALA A 95 19.86 -23.95 -7.49
CA ALA A 95 20.79 -24.90 -6.90
C ALA A 95 20.77 -26.25 -7.65
N VAL A 96 19.57 -26.70 -8.02
CA VAL A 96 19.37 -27.92 -8.84
C VAL A 96 19.91 -27.73 -10.26
N ASP A 97 19.63 -26.60 -10.91
CA ASP A 97 20.13 -26.30 -12.27
C ASP A 97 21.67 -26.31 -12.34
N LEU A 98 22.33 -25.88 -11.26
CA LEU A 98 23.78 -25.84 -11.15
C LEU A 98 24.41 -27.19 -10.77
N GLY A 99 23.63 -28.10 -10.19
CA GLY A 99 24.15 -29.34 -9.61
C GLY A 99 25.16 -29.08 -8.50
N ILE A 100 24.79 -28.26 -7.51
CA ILE A 100 25.69 -27.96 -6.38
C ILE A 100 25.98 -29.19 -5.51
N ALA A 101 27.05 -29.13 -4.72
CA ALA A 101 27.55 -30.25 -3.90
C ALA A 101 26.47 -30.87 -3.00
N ALA A 102 25.68 -30.04 -2.32
CA ALA A 102 24.44 -30.45 -1.68
C ALA A 102 23.56 -29.26 -1.34
N ILE A 103 22.24 -29.47 -1.39
CA ILE A 103 21.27 -28.64 -0.67
C ILE A 103 21.11 -29.27 0.72
N VAL A 104 21.43 -28.51 1.77
CA VAL A 104 21.30 -28.93 3.15
C VAL A 104 19.84 -28.72 3.57
N ALA A 105 19.06 -29.80 3.56
CA ALA A 105 17.64 -29.79 3.88
C ALA A 105 17.41 -29.59 5.38
N ASP A 106 16.48 -28.70 5.71
CA ASP A 106 16.13 -28.28 7.06
C ASP A 106 14.80 -28.93 7.53
N SER A 107 13.98 -29.43 6.59
CA SER A 107 12.70 -30.11 6.86
C SER A 107 12.36 -31.21 5.82
N LEU A 108 11.33 -32.02 6.11
CA LEU A 108 10.78 -33.00 5.17
C LEU A 108 10.09 -32.33 3.97
N ASP A 109 9.27 -31.30 4.22
CA ASP A 109 8.60 -30.54 3.16
C ASP A 109 9.61 -29.98 2.15
N GLU A 110 10.76 -29.48 2.62
CA GLU A 110 11.83 -28.98 1.75
C GLU A 110 12.43 -30.11 0.87
N LEU A 111 12.55 -31.34 1.39
CA LEU A 111 12.99 -32.48 0.58
C LEU A 111 11.99 -32.78 -0.56
N GLU A 112 10.69 -32.77 -0.27
CA GLU A 112 9.65 -33.00 -1.30
C GLU A 112 9.68 -31.92 -2.40
N GLU A 113 9.92 -30.66 -2.02
CA GLU A 113 10.08 -29.55 -2.97
C GLU A 113 11.33 -29.73 -3.86
N ILE A 114 12.47 -30.09 -3.27
CA ILE A 114 13.71 -30.36 -4.03
C ILE A 114 13.51 -31.54 -4.98
N ASP A 115 12.85 -32.61 -4.54
CA ASP A 115 12.56 -33.80 -5.37
C ASP A 115 11.75 -33.41 -6.61
N ALA A 116 10.66 -32.67 -6.42
CA ALA A 116 9.81 -32.21 -7.51
C ALA A 116 10.61 -31.38 -8.53
N LEU A 117 11.48 -30.48 -8.06
CA LEU A 117 12.33 -29.64 -8.91
C LEU A 117 13.38 -30.44 -9.67
N ALA A 118 14.03 -31.41 -9.03
CA ALA A 118 15.04 -32.29 -9.64
C ALA A 118 14.41 -33.21 -10.69
N ARG A 119 13.27 -33.82 -10.37
CA ARG A 119 12.51 -34.66 -11.31
C ARG A 119 12.05 -33.88 -12.54
N ALA A 120 11.56 -32.65 -12.35
CA ALA A 120 11.16 -31.78 -13.46
C ALA A 120 12.32 -31.47 -14.43
N ARG A 121 13.58 -31.58 -13.96
CA ARG A 121 14.80 -31.36 -14.74
C ARG A 121 15.45 -32.65 -15.22
N GLY A 122 14.91 -33.81 -14.85
CA GLY A 122 15.53 -35.11 -15.14
C GLY A 122 16.90 -35.29 -14.46
N THR A 123 17.14 -34.61 -13.34
CA THR A 123 18.38 -34.71 -12.56
C THR A 123 18.13 -35.43 -11.23
N VAL A 124 19.22 -35.86 -10.59
CA VAL A 124 19.20 -36.34 -9.21
C VAL A 124 20.04 -35.37 -8.39
N GLN A 125 19.41 -34.62 -7.49
CA GLN A 125 20.07 -33.60 -6.68
C GLN A 125 20.66 -34.22 -5.40
N PRO A 126 21.97 -34.02 -5.15
CA PRO A 126 22.56 -34.28 -3.84
C PRO A 126 21.91 -33.43 -2.74
N VAL A 127 21.47 -34.07 -1.65
CA VAL A 127 20.94 -33.41 -0.45
C VAL A 127 21.67 -33.88 0.79
N ALA A 128 21.87 -32.99 1.75
CA ALA A 128 22.34 -33.35 3.08
C ALA A 128 21.25 -33.05 4.11
N LEU A 129 21.19 -33.83 5.19
CA LEU A 129 20.22 -33.59 6.26
C LEU A 129 20.86 -32.75 7.35
N ARG A 130 20.24 -31.61 7.67
CA ARG A 130 20.60 -30.85 8.87
C ARG A 130 19.93 -31.46 10.07
N ILE A 131 20.71 -31.91 11.04
CA ILE A 131 20.19 -32.53 12.26
C ILE A 131 20.33 -31.57 13.44
N ASN A 132 19.25 -31.46 14.21
CA ASN A 132 19.24 -30.92 15.56
C ASN A 132 19.50 -32.07 16.55
N PRO A 133 20.74 -32.21 17.06
CA PRO A 133 21.12 -33.36 17.86
C PRO A 133 20.56 -33.28 19.28
N ASP A 134 20.40 -34.42 19.95
CA ASP A 134 19.96 -34.50 21.36
C ASP A 134 21.07 -34.15 22.37
N PHE A 135 22.30 -34.00 21.90
CA PHE A 135 23.42 -33.53 22.70
C PHE A 135 23.61 -32.01 22.56
N SER A 136 24.17 -31.37 23.59
CA SER A 136 24.48 -29.94 23.57
C SER A 136 25.99 -29.70 23.72
N ALA A 137 26.47 -28.61 23.13
CA ALA A 137 27.86 -28.19 23.27
C ALA A 137 28.08 -27.55 24.65
N THR A 138 28.61 -28.32 25.60
CA THR A 138 29.06 -27.78 26.90
C THR A 138 30.23 -26.81 26.67
N GLY A 139 30.01 -25.52 26.97
CA GLY A 139 31.06 -24.47 26.90
C GLY A 139 31.00 -23.49 25.71
N ALA A 140 30.04 -23.63 24.79
CA ALA A 140 29.79 -22.62 23.75
C ALA A 140 29.00 -21.42 24.33
N ARG A 141 29.43 -20.18 24.04
CA ARG A 141 28.77 -18.96 24.55
C ARG A 141 27.35 -18.77 24.01
N LEU A 142 27.00 -19.44 22.90
CA LEU A 142 25.68 -19.56 22.29
C LEU A 142 25.52 -21.01 21.79
N SER A 143 24.64 -21.80 22.41
CA SER A 143 24.26 -23.14 21.91
C SER A 143 23.17 -23.00 20.85
N MET A 144 23.41 -23.54 19.66
CA MET A 144 22.49 -23.48 18.52
C MET A 144 21.85 -24.84 18.17
N GLY A 145 22.22 -25.91 18.88
CA GLY A 145 21.61 -27.25 18.80
C GLY A 145 21.30 -27.80 20.19
N GLY A 146 20.63 -28.96 20.27
CA GLY A 146 20.25 -29.59 21.55
C GLY A 146 19.05 -28.93 22.24
N ARG A 147 18.29 -28.12 21.51
CA ARG A 147 17.09 -27.41 22.00
C ARG A 147 16.15 -27.12 20.84
N ALA A 148 14.91 -26.75 21.15
CA ALA A 148 13.98 -26.25 20.13
C ALA A 148 14.57 -25.02 19.43
N THR A 149 14.80 -25.14 18.12
CA THR A 149 15.20 -24.05 17.22
C THR A 149 14.46 -24.22 15.89
N GLN A 150 14.46 -23.19 15.05
CA GLN A 150 13.92 -23.26 13.70
C GLN A 150 14.79 -24.04 12.71
N PHE A 151 15.84 -24.73 13.19
CA PHE A 151 16.87 -25.32 12.35
C PHE A 151 16.99 -26.82 12.55
N GLY A 152 16.98 -27.53 11.43
CA GLY A 152 17.25 -28.96 11.34
C GLY A 152 16.13 -29.85 11.83
N LEU A 153 16.23 -31.11 11.44
CA LEU A 153 15.34 -32.19 11.87
C LEU A 153 15.80 -32.73 13.22
N ASP A 154 14.86 -32.99 14.11
CA ASP A 154 15.17 -33.59 15.41
C ASP A 154 15.79 -34.99 15.21
N GLN A 155 16.91 -35.24 15.89
CA GLN A 155 17.66 -36.50 15.77
C GLN A 155 16.79 -37.77 15.92
N PRO A 156 15.81 -37.86 16.83
CA PRO A 156 14.93 -39.03 16.94
C PRO A 156 14.09 -39.33 15.68
N LEU A 157 13.85 -38.35 14.81
CA LEU A 157 13.07 -38.51 13.57
C LEU A 157 13.92 -38.99 12.38
N LEU A 158 15.22 -39.17 12.58
CA LEU A 158 16.16 -39.55 11.53
C LEU A 158 15.77 -40.86 10.82
N PRO A 159 15.36 -41.97 11.51
CA PRO A 159 14.95 -43.19 10.82
C PRO A 159 13.75 -43.00 9.88
N ASP A 160 12.74 -42.23 10.31
CA ASP A 160 11.54 -41.93 9.53
C ASP A 160 11.88 -41.03 8.34
N THR A 161 12.78 -40.06 8.56
CA THR A 161 13.26 -39.15 7.51
C THR A 161 14.05 -39.89 6.44
N LEU A 162 14.94 -40.81 6.82
CA LEU A 162 15.68 -41.64 5.87
C LEU A 162 14.74 -42.55 5.07
N THR A 163 13.68 -43.05 5.70
CA THR A 163 12.64 -43.81 5.01
C THR A 163 11.88 -42.96 4.00
N ALA A 164 11.48 -41.74 4.38
CA ALA A 164 10.82 -40.79 3.47
C ALA A 164 11.72 -40.39 2.30
N LEU A 165 13.00 -40.09 2.56
CA LEU A 165 13.97 -39.68 1.54
C LEU A 165 14.16 -40.76 0.46
N ARG A 166 14.15 -42.05 0.83
CA ARG A 166 14.23 -43.15 -0.15
C ARG A 166 13.06 -43.19 -1.14
N ALA A 167 11.91 -42.63 -0.77
CA ALA A 167 10.75 -42.54 -1.64
C ALA A 167 10.82 -41.37 -2.63
N LEU A 168 11.88 -40.53 -2.56
CA LEU A 168 12.10 -39.34 -3.39
C LEU A 168 13.19 -39.61 -4.45
N PRO A 169 12.85 -40.09 -5.66
CA PRO A 169 13.82 -40.58 -6.64
C PRO A 169 14.63 -39.48 -7.34
N GLY A 170 14.22 -38.22 -7.23
CA GLY A 170 14.97 -37.05 -7.68
C GLY A 170 16.07 -36.63 -6.70
N LEU A 171 16.18 -37.30 -5.55
CA LEU A 171 17.17 -36.98 -4.52
C LEU A 171 18.17 -38.11 -4.31
N ARG A 172 19.37 -37.74 -3.87
CA ARG A 172 20.34 -38.67 -3.29
C ARG A 172 20.89 -38.09 -1.99
N LEU A 173 20.85 -38.87 -0.92
CA LEU A 173 21.50 -38.50 0.33
C LEU A 173 23.01 -38.44 0.14
N ALA A 174 23.58 -37.25 0.33
CA ALA A 174 24.98 -36.93 0.15
C ALA A 174 25.71 -36.68 1.47
N GLY A 175 25.01 -36.27 2.54
CA GLY A 175 25.69 -36.02 3.80
C GLY A 175 24.82 -35.73 5.01
N LEU A 176 25.50 -35.62 6.14
CA LEU A 176 24.99 -35.12 7.42
C LEU A 176 25.53 -33.70 7.64
N HIS A 177 24.69 -32.81 8.18
CA HIS A 177 25.09 -31.48 8.63
C HIS A 177 24.66 -31.25 10.08
N VAL A 178 25.60 -30.82 10.94
CA VAL A 178 25.30 -30.44 12.33
C VAL A 178 26.06 -29.17 12.69
N TYR A 179 25.36 -28.16 13.23
CA TYR A 179 25.97 -26.92 13.68
C TYR A 179 25.69 -26.65 15.16
N MET A 180 26.72 -26.81 15.99
CA MET A 180 26.56 -26.78 17.46
C MET A 180 26.68 -25.39 18.10
N GLY A 181 27.37 -24.44 17.46
CA GLY A 181 27.55 -23.10 18.04
C GLY A 181 28.63 -22.26 17.37
N THR A 182 28.82 -21.04 17.88
CA THR A 182 29.79 -20.05 17.37
C THR A 182 30.78 -19.62 18.44
N ARG A 183 31.96 -19.18 18.03
CA ARG A 183 33.00 -18.56 18.87
C ARG A 183 33.54 -19.48 19.98
N ILE A 184 33.84 -20.71 19.62
CA ILE A 184 34.46 -21.72 20.48
C ILE A 184 35.98 -21.48 20.48
N LEU A 185 36.54 -21.13 21.65
CA LEU A 185 37.97 -20.89 21.84
C LEU A 185 38.69 -22.09 22.49
N SER A 186 37.96 -23.13 22.88
CA SER A 186 38.52 -24.35 23.49
C SER A 186 38.66 -25.47 22.45
N PRO A 187 39.88 -25.99 22.23
CA PRO A 187 40.12 -27.18 21.41
C PRO A 187 39.33 -28.41 21.89
N GLU A 188 39.17 -28.56 23.21
CA GLU A 188 38.49 -29.70 23.83
C GLU A 188 37.00 -29.73 23.49
N VAL A 189 36.34 -28.56 23.50
CA VAL A 189 34.92 -28.43 23.13
C VAL A 189 34.73 -28.75 21.64
N ILE A 190 35.62 -28.25 20.77
CA ILE A 190 35.58 -28.57 19.33
C ILE A 190 35.74 -30.09 19.11
N ALA A 191 36.69 -30.70 19.81
CA ALA A 191 36.94 -32.14 19.74
C ALA A 191 35.76 -32.97 20.25
N ALA A 192 35.11 -32.55 21.34
CA ALA A 192 33.93 -33.21 21.90
C ALA A 192 32.75 -33.16 20.91
N ASN A 193 32.45 -31.99 20.35
CA ASN A 193 31.38 -31.82 19.35
C ASN A 193 31.65 -32.68 18.11
N THR A 194 32.89 -32.63 17.59
CA THR A 194 33.29 -33.43 16.42
C THR A 194 33.08 -34.91 16.66
N ARG A 195 33.46 -35.42 17.85
CA ARG A 195 33.28 -36.83 18.21
C ARG A 195 31.81 -37.25 18.19
N GLN A 196 30.94 -36.43 18.78
CA GLN A 196 29.50 -36.72 18.83
C GLN A 196 28.86 -36.71 17.44
N ILE A 197 29.25 -35.75 16.59
CA ILE A 197 28.74 -35.68 15.21
C ILE A 197 29.23 -36.86 14.37
N LEU A 198 30.50 -37.26 14.50
CA LEU A 198 31.01 -38.44 13.79
C LEU A 198 30.34 -39.74 14.27
N ALA A 199 29.98 -39.83 15.55
CA ALA A 199 29.21 -40.96 16.07
C ALA A 199 27.78 -40.99 15.49
N LEU A 200 27.11 -39.82 15.41
CA LEU A 200 25.81 -39.71 14.74
C LEU A 200 25.90 -40.06 13.25
N ALA A 201 26.98 -39.66 12.58
CA ALA A 201 27.21 -40.03 11.19
C ALA A 201 27.39 -41.54 11.00
N ASP A 202 27.98 -42.24 11.97
CA ASP A 202 28.11 -43.69 11.94
C ASP A 202 26.74 -44.39 11.94
N GLU A 203 25.75 -43.82 12.64
CA GLU A 203 24.36 -44.30 12.62
C GLU A 203 23.75 -44.14 11.22
N MET A 204 23.90 -42.97 10.59
CA MET A 204 23.40 -42.71 9.23
C MET A 204 24.08 -43.54 8.14
N LEU A 205 25.37 -43.82 8.30
CA LEU A 205 26.14 -44.59 7.32
C LEU A 205 25.73 -46.07 7.27
N ALA A 206 24.99 -46.57 8.27
CA ALA A 206 24.37 -47.88 8.23
C ALA A 206 23.30 -47.99 7.11
N ASP A 207 22.72 -46.86 6.71
CA ASP A 207 21.67 -46.78 5.69
C ASP A 207 22.21 -46.56 4.26
N GLY A 208 23.51 -46.27 4.10
CA GLY A 208 24.17 -46.07 2.81
C GLY A 208 25.38 -45.14 2.88
N PRO A 209 26.24 -45.12 1.84
CA PRO A 209 27.43 -44.27 1.83
C PRO A 209 27.07 -42.78 1.74
N LEU A 210 27.77 -41.93 2.50
CA LEU A 210 27.70 -40.48 2.41
C LEU A 210 28.95 -39.92 1.70
N ASP A 211 28.79 -38.83 0.95
CA ASP A 211 29.88 -38.09 0.32
C ASP A 211 30.65 -37.26 1.36
N PHE A 212 29.94 -36.72 2.36
CA PHE A 212 30.52 -35.94 3.45
C PHE A 212 29.74 -35.99 4.76
N VAL A 213 30.43 -35.66 5.85
CA VAL A 213 29.88 -35.34 7.16
C VAL A 213 30.38 -33.96 7.53
N ASP A 214 29.47 -33.00 7.59
CA ASP A 214 29.77 -31.66 8.06
C ASP A 214 29.64 -31.61 9.57
N VAL A 215 30.79 -31.47 10.23
CA VAL A 215 30.86 -31.35 11.70
C VAL A 215 30.65 -29.92 12.17
N GLY A 216 30.16 -29.07 11.27
CA GLY A 216 29.82 -27.69 11.48
C GLY A 216 31.07 -26.83 11.59
N GLY A 217 30.98 -25.83 12.45
CA GLY A 217 31.96 -24.77 12.52
C GLY A 217 32.16 -24.22 13.92
N GLY A 218 32.33 -22.90 13.96
CA GLY A 218 32.30 -22.17 15.21
C GLY A 218 33.65 -21.90 15.84
N PHE A 219 34.77 -22.14 15.14
CA PHE A 219 36.09 -21.73 15.63
C PHE A 219 36.06 -20.23 15.95
N GLY A 220 36.51 -19.90 17.15
CA GLY A 220 36.48 -18.55 17.68
C GLY A 220 37.74 -17.76 17.38
N VAL A 221 37.59 -16.44 17.41
CA VAL A 221 38.68 -15.46 17.41
C VAL A 221 38.61 -14.70 18.72
N ALA A 222 39.76 -14.43 19.31
CA ALA A 222 39.86 -13.61 20.51
C ALA A 222 39.67 -12.13 20.11
N TYR A 223 38.67 -11.48 20.68
CA TYR A 223 38.36 -10.06 20.40
C TYR A 223 38.63 -9.16 21.59
N HIS A 224 38.60 -9.71 22.80
CA HIS A 224 38.59 -8.93 24.02
C HIS A 224 39.79 -9.27 24.88
N GLU A 225 40.17 -8.31 25.72
CA GLU A 225 41.19 -8.52 26.74
C GLU A 225 40.87 -9.73 27.63
N GLY A 226 41.90 -10.52 27.93
CA GLY A 226 41.80 -11.76 28.70
C GLY A 226 41.32 -12.99 27.92
N GLU A 227 40.93 -12.86 26.65
CA GLU A 227 40.65 -14.02 25.80
C GLU A 227 41.93 -14.59 25.21
N VAL A 228 42.05 -15.92 25.25
CA VAL A 228 43.17 -16.65 24.63
C VAL A 228 42.77 -17.05 23.21
N PRO A 229 43.58 -16.76 22.17
CA PRO A 229 43.33 -17.22 20.81
C PRO A 229 43.22 -18.76 20.74
N LEU A 230 42.37 -19.26 19.85
CA LEU A 230 42.21 -20.70 19.65
C LEU A 230 43.53 -21.32 19.16
N ASP A 231 44.06 -22.26 19.92
CA ASP A 231 45.25 -23.03 19.55
C ASP A 231 44.92 -24.05 18.45
N LEU A 232 45.21 -23.68 17.20
CA LEU A 232 44.98 -24.53 16.04
C LEU A 232 45.82 -25.82 16.07
N ALA A 233 47.00 -25.80 16.70
CA ALA A 233 47.85 -26.98 16.80
C ALA A 233 47.24 -28.00 17.78
N ALA A 234 46.71 -27.53 18.90
CA ALA A 234 45.96 -28.36 19.84
C ALA A 234 44.67 -28.92 19.22
N VAL A 235 43.92 -28.09 18.47
CA VAL A 235 42.75 -28.54 17.68
C VAL A 235 43.16 -29.65 16.71
N ALA A 236 44.23 -29.44 15.94
CA ALA A 236 44.74 -30.45 15.00
C ALA A 236 45.17 -31.74 15.71
N GLY A 237 45.84 -31.63 16.85
CA GLY A 237 46.24 -32.77 17.67
C GLY A 237 45.06 -33.61 18.14
N ALA A 238 43.95 -32.96 18.51
CA ALA A 238 42.73 -33.64 18.94
C ALA A 238 41.93 -34.23 17.76
N LEU A 239 41.77 -33.47 16.66
CA LEU A 239 40.86 -33.83 15.56
C LEU A 239 41.47 -34.85 14.59
N ASN A 240 42.75 -34.73 14.25
CA ASN A 240 43.37 -35.59 13.22
C ASN A 240 43.28 -37.10 13.53
N PRO A 241 43.50 -37.59 14.77
CA PRO A 241 43.29 -39.00 15.10
C PRO A 241 41.84 -39.45 14.87
N MET A 242 40.86 -38.65 15.28
CA MET A 242 39.43 -38.97 15.11
C MET A 242 39.04 -39.02 13.63
N ILE A 243 39.50 -38.04 12.84
CA ILE A 243 39.24 -37.98 11.40
C ILE A 243 39.89 -39.17 10.68
N ARG A 244 41.14 -39.53 11.01
CA ARG A 244 41.80 -40.71 10.42
C ARG A 244 41.05 -42.00 10.74
N ALA A 245 40.65 -42.18 12.01
CA ALA A 245 39.90 -43.35 12.42
C ALA A 245 38.52 -43.44 11.72
N PHE A 246 37.82 -42.32 11.58
CA PHE A 246 36.56 -42.25 10.84
C PHE A 246 36.74 -42.60 9.36
N ARG A 247 37.72 -41.97 8.68
CA ARG A 247 38.00 -42.24 7.26
C ARG A 247 38.53 -43.64 6.98
N ALA A 248 39.21 -44.27 7.94
CA ALA A 248 39.63 -45.66 7.81
C ALA A 248 38.41 -46.62 7.80
N ARG A 249 37.35 -46.28 8.54
CA ARG A 249 36.08 -47.02 8.54
C ARG A 249 35.22 -46.67 7.32
N HIS A 250 35.26 -45.42 6.88
CA HIS A 250 34.44 -44.87 5.79
C HIS A 250 35.29 -44.15 4.74
N PRO A 251 36.04 -44.88 3.89
CA PRO A 251 37.03 -44.29 2.99
C PRO A 251 36.43 -43.37 1.90
N GLY A 252 35.14 -43.52 1.59
CA GLY A 252 34.40 -42.68 0.64
C GLY A 252 33.84 -41.39 1.21
N THR A 253 33.84 -41.21 2.54
CA THR A 253 33.18 -40.08 3.21
C THR A 253 34.19 -39.05 3.70
N ARG A 254 34.01 -37.80 3.26
CA ARG A 254 34.87 -36.67 3.67
C ARG A 254 34.35 -36.03 4.95
N VAL A 255 35.25 -35.54 5.80
CA VAL A 255 34.85 -34.64 6.90
C VAL A 255 34.88 -33.22 6.38
N ALA A 256 33.79 -32.47 6.58
CA ALA A 256 33.67 -31.07 6.20
C ALA A 256 33.57 -30.19 7.46
N ILE A 257 34.08 -28.96 7.35
CA ILE A 257 33.99 -27.92 8.39
C ILE A 257 33.64 -26.58 7.74
N GLU A 258 32.60 -25.92 8.26
CA GLU A 258 32.14 -24.59 7.85
C GLU A 258 32.76 -23.49 8.72
N LEU A 259 33.60 -22.62 8.17
CA LEU A 259 34.18 -21.51 8.90
C LEU A 259 33.92 -20.19 8.21
N GLY A 260 33.29 -19.26 8.93
CA GLY A 260 33.20 -17.86 8.52
C GLY A 260 34.19 -17.01 9.29
N ARG A 261 33.83 -16.73 10.55
CA ARG A 261 34.56 -15.82 11.46
C ARG A 261 36.06 -16.09 11.52
N TYR A 262 36.45 -17.34 11.78
CA TYR A 262 37.85 -17.73 11.96
C TYR A 262 38.72 -17.53 10.71
N MET A 263 38.11 -17.55 9.53
CA MET A 263 38.84 -17.34 8.27
C MET A 263 39.11 -15.87 7.99
N VAL A 264 38.22 -14.97 8.40
CA VAL A 264 38.25 -13.58 7.90
C VAL A 264 38.39 -12.51 8.97
N ALA A 265 38.03 -12.77 10.23
CA ALA A 265 37.98 -11.71 11.25
C ALA A 265 39.31 -10.97 11.40
N GLU A 266 40.40 -11.69 11.67
CA GLU A 266 41.74 -11.13 11.90
C GLU A 266 42.35 -10.49 10.66
N ALA A 267 41.89 -10.87 9.45
CA ALA A 267 42.34 -10.28 8.20
C ALA A 267 41.69 -8.92 7.89
N GLY A 268 40.74 -8.45 8.70
CA GLY A 268 40.03 -7.21 8.46
C GLY A 268 40.17 -6.20 9.58
N ILE A 269 40.19 -4.92 9.19
CA ILE A 269 40.15 -3.79 10.11
C ILE A 269 39.10 -2.78 9.64
N PHE A 270 38.45 -2.11 10.60
CA PHE A 270 37.56 -0.98 10.34
C PHE A 270 38.29 0.32 10.67
N VAL A 271 38.35 1.23 9.70
CA VAL A 271 39.06 2.50 9.81
C VAL A 271 38.06 3.65 9.79
N THR A 272 38.11 4.49 10.82
CA THR A 272 37.25 5.65 11.01
C THR A 272 38.09 6.85 11.41
N ARG A 273 37.71 8.04 10.93
CA ARG A 273 38.48 9.27 11.17
C ARG A 273 37.92 10.02 12.36
N ILE A 274 38.79 10.52 13.23
CA ILE A 274 38.40 11.44 14.29
C ILE A 274 37.99 12.78 13.67
N ARG A 275 36.74 13.18 13.87
CA ARG A 275 36.22 14.50 13.42
C ARG A 275 36.48 15.57 14.45
N ARG A 276 36.31 15.23 15.73
CA ARG A 276 36.47 16.17 16.85
C ARG A 276 36.55 15.43 18.17
N ASN A 277 37.17 16.07 19.16
CA ASN A 277 37.11 15.62 20.54
C ASN A 277 36.13 16.47 21.35
N LYS A 278 35.56 15.88 22.40
CA LYS A 278 34.68 16.59 23.32
C LYS A 278 34.93 16.11 24.74
N ARG A 279 35.04 17.05 25.68
CA ARG A 279 34.98 16.76 27.11
C ARG A 279 33.63 17.21 27.65
N THR A 280 32.92 16.32 28.34
CA THR A 280 31.65 16.68 28.98
C THR A 280 31.41 15.80 30.19
N LYS A 281 30.93 16.41 31.29
CA LYS A 281 30.65 15.72 32.56
C LYS A 281 31.81 14.83 33.07
N GLY A 282 33.05 15.28 32.87
CA GLY A 282 34.25 14.56 33.31
C GLY A 282 34.75 13.48 32.34
N GLU A 283 34.00 13.13 31.30
CA GLU A 283 34.38 12.12 30.30
C GLU A 283 34.92 12.74 29.00
N GLN A 284 35.82 12.00 28.33
CA GLN A 284 36.44 12.38 27.07
C GLN A 284 35.88 11.52 25.93
N PHE A 285 35.47 12.18 24.85
CA PHE A 285 34.89 11.55 23.67
C PHE A 285 35.71 11.86 22.43
N ALA A 286 36.08 10.82 21.68
CA ALA A 286 36.63 10.90 20.34
C ALA A 286 35.50 10.64 19.34
N ILE A 287 34.98 11.68 18.70
CA ILE A 287 33.83 11.60 17.81
C ILE A 287 34.34 11.32 16.39
N CYS A 288 33.95 10.16 15.85
CA CYS A 288 34.41 9.61 14.59
C CYS A 288 33.40 9.79 13.46
N ASP A 289 33.82 9.56 12.22
CA ASP A 289 32.95 9.64 11.03
C ASP A 289 32.28 8.34 10.62
N GLY A 290 32.66 7.23 11.26
CA GLY A 290 31.96 5.96 11.27
C GLY A 290 31.57 5.53 12.69
N GLY A 291 30.40 4.90 12.80
CA GLY A 291 29.78 4.54 14.07
C GLY A 291 29.15 3.15 14.10
N SER A 292 28.23 2.97 15.03
CA SER A 292 27.47 1.74 15.28
C SER A 292 26.68 1.22 14.08
N ASN A 293 26.25 2.10 13.17
CA ASN A 293 25.61 1.70 11.91
C ASN A 293 26.57 0.99 10.94
N LEU A 294 27.87 1.15 11.12
CA LEU A 294 28.90 0.54 10.27
C LEU A 294 29.65 -0.59 10.98
N HIS A 295 29.60 -0.65 12.32
CA HIS A 295 30.19 -1.73 13.11
C HIS A 295 29.32 -2.07 14.35
N ALA A 296 28.16 -2.66 14.11
CA ALA A 296 27.17 -2.99 15.14
C ALA A 296 27.72 -3.88 16.27
N ALA A 297 28.59 -4.82 15.92
CA ALA A 297 29.23 -5.70 16.90
C ALA A 297 30.11 -4.95 17.92
N ALA A 298 30.89 -3.95 17.49
CA ALA A 298 31.70 -3.13 18.38
C ALA A 298 30.83 -2.24 19.28
N ALA A 299 29.66 -1.83 18.78
CA ALA A 299 28.69 -1.08 19.56
C ALA A 299 27.92 -1.92 20.60
N GLY A 300 28.07 -3.25 20.58
CA GLY A 300 27.31 -4.17 21.44
C GLY A 300 25.84 -4.28 21.02
N GLN A 301 25.50 -4.11 19.75
CA GLN A 301 24.15 -4.42 19.29
C GLN A 301 24.00 -5.95 19.22
N GLY A 302 23.06 -6.50 20.00
CA GLY A 302 22.81 -7.93 20.13
C GLY A 302 23.59 -8.66 21.24
N PHE A 303 24.58 -8.01 21.87
CA PHE A 303 25.38 -8.59 22.97
C PHE A 303 25.91 -7.52 23.94
N MET A 304 26.47 -7.92 25.08
CA MET A 304 27.16 -6.96 25.96
C MET A 304 28.36 -6.32 25.24
N ARG A 305 28.41 -4.98 25.21
CA ARG A 305 29.51 -4.21 24.60
C ARG A 305 30.84 -4.56 25.25
N ARG A 306 31.81 -4.94 24.42
CA ARG A 306 33.21 -5.14 24.80
C ARG A 306 34.09 -4.58 23.68
N ASN A 307 35.16 -3.90 24.07
CA ASN A 307 36.05 -3.25 23.11
C ASN A 307 36.73 -4.31 22.23
N PHE A 308 36.80 -4.02 20.93
CA PHE A 308 37.66 -4.72 19.98
C PHE A 308 39.10 -4.24 20.20
N PRO A 309 40.13 -4.94 19.70
CA PRO A 309 41.49 -4.41 19.75
C PRO A 309 41.55 -3.15 18.90
N ILE A 310 42.12 -2.07 19.44
CA ILE A 310 42.07 -0.73 18.83
C ILE A 310 43.48 -0.16 18.77
N SER A 311 43.78 0.54 17.68
CA SER A 311 44.97 1.38 17.55
C SER A 311 44.62 2.75 16.99
N LEU A 312 45.37 3.77 17.42
CA LEU A 312 45.25 5.13 16.94
C LEU A 312 46.49 5.50 16.12
N HIS A 313 46.27 6.02 14.91
CA HIS A 313 47.31 6.49 14.01
C HIS A 313 47.05 7.95 13.64
N ASP A 314 48.10 8.72 13.37
CA ASP A 314 47.95 10.06 12.80
C ASP A 314 47.46 10.03 11.33
N ALA A 315 47.29 11.20 10.73
CA ALA A 315 46.82 11.35 9.35
C ALA A 315 47.79 10.72 8.33
N GLU A 316 49.08 10.67 8.64
CA GLU A 316 50.13 10.04 7.85
C GLU A 316 50.19 8.51 8.06
N GLY A 317 49.45 7.99 9.04
CA GLY A 317 49.33 6.56 9.34
C GLY A 317 50.43 6.03 10.25
N GLN A 318 51.14 6.90 10.98
CA GLN A 318 52.08 6.50 12.03
C GLN A 318 51.34 6.28 13.35
N PRO A 319 51.74 5.30 14.18
CA PRO A 319 51.17 5.11 15.50
C PRO A 319 51.27 6.40 16.33
N ARG A 320 50.14 6.81 16.91
CA ARG A 320 50.10 8.03 17.70
C ARG A 320 50.89 7.84 19.00
N ALA A 321 51.89 8.68 19.23
CA ALA A 321 52.67 8.67 20.48
C ALA A 321 52.05 9.58 21.54
N GLY A 322 52.21 9.21 22.82
CA GLY A 322 51.79 10.01 23.97
C GLY A 322 51.41 9.15 25.17
N THR A 323 51.21 9.79 26.33
CA THR A 323 50.68 9.12 27.51
C THR A 323 49.23 8.69 27.26
N PRO A 324 48.87 7.42 27.48
CA PRO A 324 47.49 6.98 27.37
C PRO A 324 46.59 7.70 28.38
N GLU A 325 45.42 8.10 27.90
CA GLU A 325 44.33 8.61 28.72
C GLU A 325 43.05 7.83 28.39
N ARG A 326 42.05 7.92 29.28
CA ARG A 326 40.77 7.26 29.07
C ARG A 326 39.88 8.03 28.11
N TRP A 327 39.43 7.37 27.05
CA TRP A 327 38.56 7.89 25.99
C TRP A 327 37.37 6.97 25.71
N SER A 328 36.29 7.53 25.19
CA SER A 328 35.19 6.81 24.56
C SER A 328 35.10 7.20 23.09
N ALA A 329 35.09 6.24 22.18
CA ALA A 329 34.96 6.49 20.75
C ALA A 329 33.50 6.36 20.32
N THR A 330 32.96 7.40 19.68
CA THR A 330 31.57 7.47 19.21
C THR A 330 31.52 7.73 17.71
N GLY A 331 30.38 7.45 17.09
CA GLY A 331 30.15 7.79 15.68
C GLY A 331 29.42 9.13 15.48
N PRO A 332 28.91 9.37 14.26
CA PRO A 332 28.22 10.61 13.87
C PRO A 332 26.70 10.59 14.09
N LEU A 333 26.10 9.51 14.57
CA LEU A 333 24.65 9.31 14.62
C LEU A 333 24.00 10.08 15.77
N CYS A 334 22.75 10.51 15.57
CA CYS A 334 21.97 11.22 16.59
C CYS A 334 21.32 10.26 17.62
N THR A 335 22.08 9.29 18.12
CA THR A 335 21.61 8.32 19.13
C THR A 335 22.69 8.11 20.20
N PRO A 336 22.31 8.01 21.49
CA PRO A 336 23.26 7.69 22.56
C PRO A 336 23.86 6.28 22.43
N MET A 337 23.28 5.42 21.60
CA MET A 337 23.80 4.08 21.33
C MET A 337 25.01 4.07 20.38
N ASP A 338 25.37 5.22 19.80
CA ASP A 338 26.42 5.34 18.80
C ASP A 338 27.83 5.41 19.40
N VAL A 339 28.18 4.35 20.13
CA VAL A 339 29.45 4.22 20.84
C VAL A 339 30.11 2.93 20.37
N ILE A 340 31.25 3.04 19.69
CA ILE A 340 31.99 1.89 19.12
C ILE A 340 33.10 1.40 20.05
N ALA A 341 33.52 2.21 21.02
CA ALA A 341 34.39 1.79 22.12
C ALA A 341 34.18 2.67 23.35
N SER A 342 34.29 2.10 24.54
CA SER A 342 34.06 2.82 25.80
C SER A 342 35.20 2.60 26.78
N GLY A 343 35.68 3.70 27.39
CA GLY A 343 36.73 3.65 28.42
C GLY A 343 38.02 3.00 27.95
N ILE A 344 38.42 3.22 26.70
CA ILE A 344 39.68 2.73 26.13
C ILE A 344 40.84 3.67 26.49
N GLU A 345 42.02 3.11 26.73
CA GLU A 345 43.25 3.87 26.96
C GLU A 345 43.91 4.19 25.61
N LEU A 346 43.97 5.47 25.25
CA LEU A 346 44.58 5.96 24.02
C LEU A 346 45.41 7.22 24.28
N PRO A 347 46.55 7.40 23.58
CA PRO A 347 47.16 8.72 23.45
C PRO A 347 46.13 9.73 22.94
N ALA A 348 46.24 10.99 23.35
CA ALA A 348 45.25 12.03 23.03
C ALA A 348 44.96 12.10 21.51
N PRO A 349 43.75 11.69 21.06
CA PRO A 349 43.36 11.74 19.66
C PRO A 349 43.34 13.17 19.15
N ARG A 350 43.53 13.39 17.87
CA ARG A 350 43.37 14.69 17.21
C ARG A 350 42.41 14.57 16.02
N PRO A 351 41.75 15.66 15.61
CA PRO A 351 41.06 15.68 14.33
C PRO A 351 41.97 15.16 13.22
N ASP A 352 41.39 14.40 12.29
CA ASP A 352 42.05 13.70 11.18
C ASP A 352 42.90 12.46 11.54
N ASP A 353 43.16 12.18 12.83
CA ASP A 353 43.71 10.88 13.24
C ASP A 353 42.78 9.72 12.80
N LEU A 354 43.37 8.57 12.53
CA LEU A 354 42.68 7.35 12.13
C LEU A 354 42.58 6.38 13.31
N LEU A 355 41.35 6.13 13.74
CA LEU A 355 41.04 5.09 14.71
C LEU A 355 40.77 3.79 13.95
N CYS A 356 41.50 2.73 14.31
CA CYS A 356 41.42 1.43 13.66
C CYS A 356 40.93 0.39 14.65
N LEU A 357 39.79 -0.25 14.35
CA LEU A 357 39.28 -1.41 15.07
C LEU A 357 39.77 -2.65 14.34
N HIS A 358 40.52 -3.50 15.02
CA HIS A 358 41.07 -4.73 14.48
C HIS A 358 40.09 -5.89 14.61
N HIS A 359 40.36 -6.98 13.89
CA HIS A 359 39.55 -8.19 13.85
C HIS A 359 38.15 -7.98 13.24
N SER A 360 37.97 -6.92 12.46
CA SER A 360 36.70 -6.48 11.88
C SER A 360 36.38 -7.12 10.53
N GLY A 361 37.06 -8.19 10.13
CA GLY A 361 36.81 -8.85 8.84
C GLY A 361 35.54 -9.70 8.77
N ALA A 362 34.93 -10.03 9.91
CA ALA A 362 33.73 -10.85 10.01
C ALA A 362 32.58 -10.06 10.66
N TYR A 363 31.40 -10.10 10.03
CA TYR A 363 30.16 -9.46 10.54
C TYR A 363 30.33 -7.96 10.78
N GLY A 364 31.12 -7.30 9.93
CA GLY A 364 31.29 -5.85 9.90
C GLY A 364 30.10 -5.20 9.20
N PRO A 365 30.21 -4.79 7.92
CA PRO A 365 29.09 -4.20 7.19
C PRO A 365 27.89 -5.15 7.06
N SER A 366 28.15 -6.45 6.83
CA SER A 366 27.12 -7.47 6.57
C SER A 366 26.13 -7.69 7.71
N ALA A 367 26.50 -7.31 8.94
CA ALA A 367 25.66 -7.44 10.13
C ALA A 367 25.40 -6.09 10.82
N SER A 368 25.63 -4.98 10.13
CA SER A 368 25.40 -3.63 10.65
C SER A 368 24.21 -2.95 9.96
N PRO A 369 23.43 -2.11 10.66
CA PRO A 369 22.29 -1.41 10.08
C PRO A 369 22.77 -0.20 9.26
N THR A 370 23.43 -0.46 8.13
CA THR A 370 24.15 0.53 7.33
C THR A 370 23.27 1.69 6.84
N ASP A 371 22.00 1.43 6.55
CA ASP A 371 21.04 2.47 6.13
C ASP A 371 20.45 3.30 7.27
N PHE A 372 20.73 2.98 8.54
CA PHE A 372 20.20 3.71 9.68
C PHE A 372 20.58 5.21 9.62
N LEU A 373 19.57 6.07 9.81
CA LEU A 373 19.66 7.53 9.64
C LEU A 373 20.17 8.01 8.27
N GLY A 374 20.14 7.15 7.24
CA GLY A 374 20.49 7.56 5.90
C GLY A 374 21.99 7.73 5.65
N PHE A 375 22.87 7.16 6.48
CA PHE A 375 24.33 7.24 6.27
C PHE A 375 24.86 6.30 5.18
N GLY A 376 24.24 5.12 5.00
CA GLY A 376 24.62 4.15 3.97
C GLY A 376 25.82 3.27 4.38
N ALA A 377 26.15 2.31 3.52
CA ALA A 377 27.25 1.37 3.74
C ALA A 377 28.65 2.05 3.63
N PRO A 378 29.67 1.54 4.33
CA PRO A 378 31.04 2.04 4.20
C PRO A 378 31.67 1.54 2.89
N ALA A 379 32.80 2.14 2.50
CA ALA A 379 33.64 1.53 1.48
C ALA A 379 34.33 0.27 2.03
N GLU A 380 34.58 -0.70 1.16
CA GLU A 380 35.36 -1.90 1.46
C GLU A 380 36.57 -1.94 0.52
N VAL A 381 37.76 -2.12 1.07
CA VAL A 381 39.05 -2.07 0.37
C VAL A 381 39.79 -3.37 0.62
N ILE A 382 40.47 -3.89 -0.40
CA ILE A 382 41.34 -5.06 -0.27
C ILE A 382 42.79 -4.68 -0.58
N ALA A 383 43.71 -5.15 0.26
CA ALA A 383 45.15 -5.05 0.06
C ALA A 383 45.71 -6.42 -0.35
N ASP A 384 46.48 -6.46 -1.43
CA ASP A 384 47.28 -7.64 -1.82
C ASP A 384 48.72 -7.15 -2.03
N GLY A 385 49.63 -7.49 -1.12
CA GLY A 385 50.97 -6.89 -1.09
C GLY A 385 50.93 -5.35 -1.07
N ASP A 386 51.50 -4.73 -2.09
CA ASP A 386 51.56 -3.27 -2.26
C ASP A 386 50.36 -2.66 -3.01
N ARG A 387 49.43 -3.50 -3.49
CA ARG A 387 48.27 -3.09 -4.28
C ARG A 387 47.04 -2.92 -3.39
N LEU A 388 46.38 -1.78 -3.54
CA LEU A 388 45.07 -1.49 -2.95
C LEU A 388 44.00 -1.51 -4.04
N SER A 389 42.89 -2.22 -3.81
CA SER A 389 41.74 -2.24 -4.70
C SER A 389 40.47 -1.90 -3.93
N LEU A 390 39.63 -1.03 -4.49
CA LEU A 390 38.30 -0.76 -3.94
C LEU A 390 37.40 -1.95 -4.25
N ALA A 391 37.06 -2.74 -3.23
CA ALA A 391 36.23 -3.93 -3.36
C ALA A 391 34.74 -3.58 -3.46
N SER A 392 34.31 -2.56 -2.72
CA SER A 392 32.96 -2.00 -2.81
C SER A 392 33.01 -0.50 -2.48
N PRO A 393 32.47 0.40 -3.34
CA PRO A 393 32.41 1.82 -3.05
C PRO A 393 31.31 2.14 -2.02
N ALA A 394 31.51 3.19 -1.22
CA ALA A 394 30.42 3.77 -0.44
C ALA A 394 29.38 4.40 -1.39
N PRO A 395 28.09 4.02 -1.31
CA PRO A 395 27.06 4.53 -2.20
C PRO A 395 26.82 6.03 -1.98
N ARG A 396 26.68 6.79 -3.06
CA ARG A 396 26.39 8.24 -2.98
C ARG A 396 24.93 8.47 -2.59
N TRP A 397 24.65 9.56 -1.89
CA TRP A 397 23.26 9.88 -1.49
C TRP A 397 22.34 10.07 -2.70
N GLN A 398 22.86 10.57 -3.84
CA GLN A 398 22.11 10.71 -5.08
C GLN A 398 21.62 9.35 -5.62
N GLU A 399 22.50 8.34 -5.60
CA GLU A 399 22.16 6.98 -6.05
C GLU A 399 21.08 6.37 -5.16
N ARG A 400 21.21 6.54 -3.85
CA ARG A 400 20.22 6.05 -2.87
C ARG A 400 18.88 6.76 -3.01
N LEU A 401 18.89 8.07 -3.28
CA LEU A 401 17.66 8.83 -3.50
C LEU A 401 16.98 8.44 -4.82
N SER A 402 17.75 8.14 -5.88
CA SER A 402 17.20 7.71 -7.17
C SER A 402 16.40 6.41 -7.08
N ARG A 403 16.76 5.51 -6.15
CA ARG A 403 16.06 4.25 -5.89
C ARG A 403 14.77 4.39 -5.09
N GLN A 404 14.54 5.55 -4.48
CA GLN A 404 13.33 5.85 -3.69
C GLN A 404 12.27 6.57 -4.52
N GLN A 405 12.46 6.72 -5.82
CA GLN A 405 11.46 7.32 -6.69
C GLN A 405 10.29 6.35 -6.92
N PRO A 406 9.04 6.81 -6.83
CA PRO A 406 7.88 5.96 -7.04
C PRO A 406 7.88 5.41 -8.47
N LEU A 407 7.89 4.08 -8.58
CA LEU A 407 7.69 3.39 -9.85
C LEU A 407 6.19 3.39 -10.15
N SER A 408 5.79 4.05 -11.23
CA SER A 408 4.41 3.98 -11.71
C SER A 408 4.20 2.69 -12.48
N ALA A 409 3.28 1.84 -12.01
CA ALA A 409 2.85 0.69 -12.82
C ALA A 409 2.03 1.19 -14.03
N PRO A 410 2.18 0.58 -15.22
CA PRO A 410 1.28 0.85 -16.32
C PRO A 410 -0.15 0.49 -15.88
N PRO A 411 -1.15 1.31 -16.24
CA PRO A 411 -2.52 1.05 -15.83
C PRO A 411 -3.02 -0.24 -16.53
N SER A 412 -3.69 -1.14 -15.79
CA SER A 412 -4.14 -2.48 -16.23
C SER A 412 -4.70 -2.53 -17.66
N ALA A 413 -4.33 -3.49 -18.49
CA ALA A 413 -4.88 -3.64 -19.84
C ALA A 413 -6.30 -4.27 -19.87
N ALA A 414 -6.90 -4.55 -18.71
CA ALA A 414 -8.21 -5.19 -18.63
C ALA A 414 -9.29 -4.35 -19.35
N PRO A 415 -10.21 -5.01 -20.09
CA PRO A 415 -11.28 -4.31 -20.78
C PRO A 415 -12.20 -3.58 -19.81
N LEU A 416 -12.63 -2.38 -20.22
CA LEU A 416 -13.56 -1.54 -19.47
C LEU A 416 -14.99 -2.09 -19.62
N VAL A 417 -15.42 -2.95 -18.70
CA VAL A 417 -16.78 -3.53 -18.70
C VAL A 417 -17.71 -2.72 -17.79
N LEU A 418 -18.81 -2.23 -18.36
CA LEU A 418 -19.86 -1.52 -17.63
C LEU A 418 -20.60 -2.47 -16.68
N PRO A 419 -20.87 -2.08 -15.43
CA PRO A 419 -21.67 -2.87 -14.50
C PRO A 419 -23.17 -2.68 -14.76
N ALA A 420 -23.99 -3.68 -14.43
CA ALA A 420 -25.43 -3.47 -14.29
C ALA A 420 -25.73 -2.42 -13.20
N PRO A 421 -26.71 -1.52 -13.39
CA PRO A 421 -27.63 -1.42 -14.53
C PRO A 421 -27.12 -0.56 -15.71
N PHE A 422 -25.87 -0.11 -15.71
CA PHE A 422 -25.32 0.82 -16.73
C PHE A 422 -25.01 0.16 -18.09
N ASP A 423 -25.07 -1.17 -18.16
CA ASP A 423 -24.99 -1.99 -19.37
C ASP A 423 -26.37 -2.42 -19.91
N HIS A 424 -27.47 -1.99 -19.27
CA HIS A 424 -28.82 -2.43 -19.63
C HIS A 424 -29.19 -2.08 -21.10
N PRO A 425 -29.79 -3.01 -21.89
CA PRO A 425 -30.05 -2.79 -23.32
C PRO A 425 -30.92 -1.57 -23.64
N ALA A 426 -31.87 -1.23 -22.76
CA ALA A 426 -32.74 -0.05 -22.94
C ALA A 426 -31.95 1.27 -23.00
N LEU A 427 -30.77 1.35 -22.37
CA LEU A 427 -29.95 2.57 -22.37
C LEU A 427 -29.42 2.91 -23.77
N ALA A 428 -29.15 1.92 -24.62
CA ALA A 428 -28.70 2.16 -25.99
C ALA A 428 -29.78 2.82 -26.85
N ARG A 429 -31.07 2.63 -26.51
CA ARG A 429 -32.18 3.29 -27.22
C ARG A 429 -32.23 4.79 -26.94
N LEU A 430 -31.73 5.22 -25.78
CA LEU A 430 -31.67 6.64 -25.42
C LEU A 430 -30.65 7.39 -26.28
N ASP A 431 -29.63 6.71 -26.84
CA ASP A 431 -28.58 7.36 -27.64
C ASP A 431 -29.15 8.10 -28.87
N GLY A 432 -30.33 7.71 -29.36
CA GLY A 432 -31.06 8.42 -30.43
C GLY A 432 -31.53 9.83 -30.05
N LEU A 433 -31.62 10.15 -28.76
CA LEU A 433 -32.03 11.47 -28.26
C LEU A 433 -30.90 12.51 -28.27
N ARG A 434 -29.66 12.10 -28.56
CA ARG A 434 -28.47 12.96 -28.48
C ARG A 434 -28.63 14.28 -29.21
N ALA A 435 -29.09 14.24 -30.46
CA ALA A 435 -29.21 15.42 -31.29
C ALA A 435 -30.29 16.39 -30.75
N LEU A 436 -31.37 15.87 -30.17
CA LEU A 436 -32.39 16.67 -29.50
C LEU A 436 -31.81 17.35 -28.25
N PHE A 437 -31.18 16.56 -27.36
CA PHE A 437 -30.60 17.05 -26.11
C PHE A 437 -29.50 18.10 -26.33
N GLU A 438 -28.59 17.87 -27.27
CA GLU A 438 -27.49 18.81 -27.52
C GLU A 438 -28.00 20.15 -28.08
N ARG A 439 -28.99 20.12 -28.99
CA ARG A 439 -29.64 21.32 -29.54
C ARG A 439 -30.46 22.07 -28.51
N THR A 440 -31.33 21.38 -27.77
CA THR A 440 -32.16 22.01 -26.74
C THR A 440 -31.30 22.54 -25.60
N GLY A 441 -30.27 21.83 -25.18
CA GLY A 441 -29.30 22.29 -24.20
C GLY A 441 -28.56 23.56 -24.64
N ALA A 442 -28.32 23.75 -25.94
CA ALA A 442 -27.77 25.00 -26.45
C ALA A 442 -28.77 26.15 -26.37
N ARG A 443 -30.04 25.91 -26.70
CA ARG A 443 -31.10 26.91 -26.61
C ARG A 443 -31.40 27.34 -25.17
N LEU A 444 -31.33 26.40 -24.22
CA LEU A 444 -31.56 26.65 -22.79
C LEU A 444 -30.58 27.68 -22.17
N GLU A 445 -29.46 27.97 -22.84
CA GLU A 445 -28.53 29.02 -22.41
C GLU A 445 -29.15 30.42 -22.44
N GLU A 446 -30.07 30.65 -23.38
CA GLU A 446 -30.68 31.95 -23.67
C GLU A 446 -32.20 31.94 -23.45
N ASP A 447 -32.84 30.80 -23.68
CA ASP A 447 -34.29 30.62 -23.62
C ASP A 447 -34.68 29.45 -22.70
N PRO A 448 -35.07 29.73 -21.44
CA PRO A 448 -35.56 28.70 -20.52
C PRO A 448 -36.81 27.96 -21.01
N ALA A 449 -37.59 28.52 -21.93
CA ALA A 449 -38.80 27.88 -22.48
C ALA A 449 -38.47 26.81 -23.52
N ALA A 450 -37.22 26.72 -24.01
CA ALA A 450 -36.77 25.69 -24.93
C ALA A 450 -36.93 24.26 -24.38
N CYS A 451 -37.14 24.09 -23.06
CA CYS A 451 -37.50 22.80 -22.46
C CYS A 451 -38.77 22.18 -23.06
N ALA A 452 -39.66 22.99 -23.65
CA ALA A 452 -40.86 22.51 -24.34
C ALA A 452 -40.53 21.58 -25.52
N ASP A 453 -39.36 21.73 -26.16
CA ASP A 453 -38.88 20.84 -27.22
C ASP A 453 -38.78 19.38 -26.74
N LEU A 454 -38.31 19.19 -25.50
CA LEU A 454 -38.10 17.87 -24.90
C LEU A 454 -39.42 17.14 -24.73
N TRP A 455 -40.48 17.85 -24.35
CA TRP A 455 -41.81 17.27 -24.14
C TRP A 455 -42.47 16.76 -25.43
N GLN A 456 -42.11 17.33 -26.59
CA GLN A 456 -42.67 16.89 -27.87
C GLN A 456 -42.21 15.48 -28.26
N GLU A 457 -41.07 15.03 -27.73
CA GLU A 457 -40.54 13.71 -28.01
C GLU A 457 -41.21 12.64 -27.12
N PRO A 458 -41.95 11.66 -27.70
CA PRO A 458 -42.77 10.71 -26.92
C PRO A 458 -41.98 9.93 -25.88
N LEU A 459 -40.75 9.55 -26.21
CA LEU A 459 -39.85 8.85 -25.29
C LEU A 459 -39.48 9.73 -24.10
N VAL A 460 -39.09 10.98 -24.35
CA VAL A 460 -38.72 11.93 -23.29
C VAL A 460 -39.93 12.28 -22.42
N ARG A 461 -41.10 12.46 -23.03
CA ARG A 461 -42.37 12.64 -22.31
C ARG A 461 -42.64 11.50 -21.33
N ALA A 462 -42.50 10.25 -21.78
CA ALA A 462 -42.69 9.09 -20.90
C ALA A 462 -41.62 8.98 -19.79
N LEU A 463 -40.39 9.46 -20.01
CA LEU A 463 -39.39 9.54 -18.95
C LEU A 463 -39.79 10.53 -17.85
N THR A 464 -40.48 11.61 -18.19
CA THR A 464 -40.93 12.62 -17.20
C THR A 464 -42.05 12.11 -16.27
N THR A 465 -42.73 11.03 -16.65
CA THR A 465 -43.79 10.41 -15.83
C THR A 465 -43.26 9.29 -14.93
N ILE A 466 -41.95 9.02 -14.92
CA ILE A 466 -41.35 8.05 -14.00
C ILE A 466 -41.58 8.53 -12.55
N GLY A 467 -42.24 7.69 -11.76
CA GLY A 467 -42.64 8.00 -10.38
C GLY A 467 -44.02 8.64 -10.23
N VAL A 468 -44.75 8.87 -11.33
CA VAL A 468 -46.17 9.20 -11.31
C VAL A 468 -46.98 7.90 -11.14
N PRO A 469 -47.94 7.82 -10.19
CA PRO A 469 -48.78 6.64 -10.04
C PRO A 469 -49.54 6.32 -11.32
N GLU A 470 -49.75 5.02 -11.60
CA GLU A 470 -50.37 4.55 -12.84
C GLU A 470 -51.73 5.21 -13.12
N ALA A 471 -52.55 5.41 -12.08
CA ALA A 471 -53.86 6.07 -12.19
C ALA A 471 -53.81 7.53 -12.69
N PHE A 472 -52.63 8.16 -12.68
CA PHE A 472 -52.41 9.54 -13.13
C PHE A 472 -51.39 9.63 -14.28
N ASN A 473 -50.85 8.50 -14.75
CA ASN A 473 -49.82 8.49 -15.79
C ASN A 473 -50.44 8.45 -17.19
N GLY A 474 -50.52 9.60 -17.86
CA GLY A 474 -51.02 9.71 -19.24
C GLY A 474 -50.04 9.21 -20.31
N PHE A 475 -48.77 8.97 -19.95
CA PHE A 475 -47.69 8.68 -20.90
C PHE A 475 -46.79 7.55 -20.38
N PRO A 476 -47.29 6.30 -20.27
CA PRO A 476 -46.56 5.21 -19.66
C PRO A 476 -45.37 4.74 -20.51
N LEU A 477 -44.31 4.26 -19.85
CA LEU A 477 -43.11 3.74 -20.52
C LEU A 477 -43.38 2.54 -21.43
N SER A 478 -44.43 1.77 -21.15
CA SER A 478 -44.86 0.60 -21.93
C SER A 478 -45.24 0.95 -23.37
N GLN A 479 -45.55 2.22 -23.64
CA GLN A 479 -45.86 2.74 -24.99
C GLN A 479 -44.63 3.26 -25.73
N THR A 480 -43.43 3.12 -25.16
CA THR A 480 -42.19 3.61 -25.76
C THR A 480 -41.35 2.50 -26.39
N PRO A 481 -40.39 2.84 -27.27
CA PRO A 481 -39.44 1.87 -27.84
C PRO A 481 -38.48 1.23 -26.81
N LEU A 482 -38.57 1.58 -25.51
CA LEU A 482 -37.73 1.00 -24.47
C LEU A 482 -38.12 -0.45 -24.11
N GLY A 483 -39.38 -0.83 -24.37
CA GLY A 483 -39.89 -2.17 -24.05
C GLY A 483 -39.99 -2.44 -22.53
N LEU A 484 -40.25 -1.40 -21.74
CA LEU A 484 -40.32 -1.47 -20.28
C LEU A 484 -41.75 -1.20 -19.81
N SER A 485 -42.33 -2.10 -19.01
CA SER A 485 -43.60 -1.85 -18.32
C SER A 485 -43.43 -0.91 -17.13
N GLU A 486 -42.34 -1.07 -16.38
CA GLU A 486 -41.97 -0.26 -15.23
C GLU A 486 -40.47 0.09 -15.29
N CYS A 487 -40.07 1.16 -14.60
CA CYS A 487 -38.67 1.54 -14.46
C CYS A 487 -38.21 1.41 -13.01
N PRO A 488 -37.47 0.33 -12.68
CA PRO A 488 -36.84 0.21 -11.37
C PRO A 488 -35.91 1.38 -11.08
N TYR A 489 -35.82 1.78 -9.81
CA TYR A 489 -34.98 2.91 -9.40
C TYR A 489 -33.51 2.81 -9.86
N PRO A 490 -32.82 1.65 -9.78
CA PRO A 490 -31.48 1.50 -10.34
C PRO A 490 -31.39 1.82 -11.84
N LEU A 491 -32.36 1.35 -12.63
CA LEU A 491 -32.40 1.60 -14.07
C LEU A 491 -32.70 3.07 -14.36
N HIS A 492 -33.58 3.71 -13.60
CA HIS A 492 -33.86 5.14 -13.73
C HIS A 492 -32.58 5.98 -13.52
N VAL A 493 -31.78 5.66 -12.49
CA VAL A 493 -30.51 6.35 -12.25
C VAL A 493 -29.51 6.14 -13.41
N ALA A 494 -29.46 4.94 -14.00
CA ALA A 494 -28.62 4.68 -15.17
C ALA A 494 -29.12 5.40 -16.44
N MET A 495 -30.43 5.55 -16.62
CA MET A 495 -31.01 6.37 -17.70
C MET A 495 -30.60 7.84 -17.55
N ILE A 496 -30.65 8.38 -16.33
CA ILE A 496 -30.20 9.75 -16.04
C ILE A 496 -28.71 9.91 -16.35
N GLU A 497 -27.87 8.97 -15.92
CA GLU A 497 -26.43 8.98 -16.26
C GLU A 497 -26.23 9.00 -17.78
N ARG A 498 -26.91 8.11 -18.50
CA ARG A 498 -26.81 8.00 -19.97
C ARG A 498 -27.23 9.28 -20.69
N LEU A 499 -28.34 9.90 -20.29
CA LEU A 499 -28.83 11.13 -20.91
C LEU A 499 -27.96 12.34 -20.52
N ALA A 500 -27.42 12.39 -19.31
CA ALA A 500 -26.50 13.44 -18.88
C ALA A 500 -25.19 13.44 -19.69
N ARG A 501 -24.81 12.31 -20.30
CA ARG A 501 -23.73 12.28 -21.31
C ARG A 501 -24.00 13.21 -22.47
N MET A 502 -25.26 13.35 -22.87
CA MET A 502 -25.69 14.25 -23.94
C MET A 502 -25.78 15.67 -23.41
N ASP A 503 -26.60 15.91 -22.38
CA ASP A 503 -26.75 17.22 -21.77
C ASP A 503 -27.43 17.15 -20.38
N ALA A 504 -26.69 17.50 -19.33
CA ALA A 504 -27.22 17.48 -17.95
C ALA A 504 -28.24 18.61 -17.70
N SER A 505 -28.12 19.75 -18.39
CA SER A 505 -29.09 20.84 -18.29
C SER A 505 -30.46 20.39 -18.78
N CYS A 506 -30.53 19.65 -19.89
CA CYS A 506 -31.80 19.11 -20.40
C CYS A 506 -32.50 18.22 -19.39
N ILE A 507 -31.77 17.38 -18.65
CA ILE A 507 -32.37 16.53 -17.60
C ILE A 507 -32.99 17.36 -16.49
N LEU A 508 -32.30 18.43 -16.06
CA LEU A 508 -32.83 19.32 -15.02
C LEU A 508 -34.03 20.15 -15.51
N ALA A 509 -34.17 20.31 -16.83
CA ALA A 509 -35.29 21.01 -17.45
C ALA A 509 -36.54 20.13 -17.62
N LEU A 510 -36.45 18.81 -17.42
CA LEU A 510 -37.60 17.91 -17.55
C LEU A 510 -38.64 18.16 -16.45
N GLN A 511 -39.90 18.23 -16.87
CA GLN A 511 -41.07 18.51 -16.03
C GLN A 511 -41.67 17.21 -15.47
N GLY A 512 -41.05 16.69 -14.41
CA GLY A 512 -41.48 15.49 -13.70
C GLY A 512 -41.77 15.69 -12.21
N PRO A 513 -42.22 14.63 -11.51
CA PRO A 513 -42.65 14.71 -10.10
C PRO A 513 -41.48 15.03 -9.14
N SER A 514 -40.25 14.63 -9.48
CA SER A 514 -39.01 14.97 -8.76
C SER A 514 -39.10 14.73 -7.23
N LEU A 515 -38.37 15.52 -6.43
CA LEU A 515 -38.35 15.45 -4.96
C LEU A 515 -39.76 15.58 -4.36
N SER A 516 -40.59 16.45 -4.94
CA SER A 516 -41.93 16.75 -4.45
C SER A 516 -42.85 15.54 -4.54
N GLY A 517 -42.83 14.80 -5.65
CA GLY A 517 -43.63 13.59 -5.80
C GLY A 517 -43.23 12.49 -4.82
N GLY A 518 -41.92 12.34 -4.54
CA GLY A 518 -41.46 11.40 -3.52
C GLY A 518 -42.00 11.74 -2.12
N ALA A 519 -42.00 13.02 -1.75
CA ALA A 519 -42.55 13.48 -0.49
C ALA A 519 -44.08 13.30 -0.43
N VAL A 520 -44.80 13.64 -1.51
CA VAL A 520 -46.26 13.50 -1.59
C VAL A 520 -46.70 12.04 -1.53
N LEU A 521 -45.98 11.11 -2.18
CA LEU A 521 -46.28 9.67 -2.08
C LEU A 521 -46.03 9.13 -0.68
N ALA A 522 -45.01 9.64 0.02
CA ALA A 522 -44.65 9.16 1.35
C ALA A 522 -45.57 9.71 2.46
N MET A 523 -46.08 10.93 2.32
CA MET A 523 -46.77 11.65 3.41
C MET A 523 -48.16 12.19 3.06
N GLY A 524 -48.49 12.32 1.77
CA GLY A 524 -49.73 12.96 1.35
C GLY A 524 -50.96 12.07 1.53
N THR A 525 -52.08 12.67 1.91
CA THR A 525 -53.38 12.01 1.92
C THR A 525 -53.82 11.64 0.49
N PRO A 526 -54.78 10.70 0.30
CA PRO A 526 -55.29 10.37 -1.04
C PRO A 526 -55.75 11.59 -1.85
N ASP A 527 -56.41 12.56 -1.21
CA ASP A 527 -56.85 13.80 -1.84
C ASP A 527 -55.68 14.70 -2.25
N GLN A 528 -54.64 14.80 -1.40
CA GLN A 528 -53.42 15.54 -1.72
C GLN A 528 -52.64 14.88 -2.86
N GLN A 529 -52.55 13.55 -2.88
CA GLN A 529 -51.95 12.80 -3.99
C GLN A 529 -52.74 13.01 -5.29
N ALA A 530 -54.06 12.95 -5.25
CA ALA A 530 -54.90 13.20 -6.41
C ALA A 530 -54.71 14.63 -6.95
N ARG A 531 -54.74 15.65 -6.08
CA ARG A 531 -54.48 17.05 -6.47
C ARG A 531 -53.09 17.25 -7.07
N PHE A 532 -52.07 16.62 -6.48
CA PHE A 532 -50.70 16.75 -6.96
C PHE A 532 -50.49 16.04 -8.32
N PHE A 533 -50.92 14.80 -8.47
CA PHE A 533 -50.59 13.98 -9.63
C PHE A 533 -51.57 14.08 -10.79
N ALA A 534 -52.83 14.44 -10.57
CA ALA A 534 -53.85 14.47 -11.63
C ALA A 534 -53.44 15.21 -12.92
N PRO A 535 -52.74 16.36 -12.85
CA PRO A 535 -52.37 17.09 -14.07
C PRO A 535 -51.43 16.35 -15.04
N TRP A 536 -50.70 15.30 -14.60
CA TRP A 536 -49.86 14.47 -15.50
C TRP A 536 -50.66 13.57 -16.45
N ARG A 537 -51.99 13.49 -16.33
CA ARG A 537 -52.84 12.79 -17.29
C ARG A 537 -52.87 13.47 -18.64
N ASP A 538 -52.84 14.80 -18.65
CA ASP A 538 -53.24 15.59 -19.82
C ASP A 538 -52.08 16.40 -20.42
N GLY A 539 -51.01 16.67 -19.67
CA GLY A 539 -49.95 17.56 -20.17
C GLY A 539 -48.68 17.64 -19.32
N PRO A 540 -47.73 18.49 -19.75
CA PRO A 540 -46.47 18.70 -19.05
C PRO A 540 -46.70 19.34 -17.68
N GLN A 541 -46.01 18.84 -16.68
CA GLN A 541 -46.19 19.26 -15.29
C GLN A 541 -44.86 19.48 -14.58
N GLY A 542 -44.54 20.75 -14.31
CA GLY A 542 -43.38 21.08 -13.48
C GLY A 542 -43.68 20.97 -11.99
N THR A 543 -42.66 20.60 -11.22
CA THR A 543 -42.68 20.67 -9.76
C THR A 543 -41.53 21.49 -9.21
N PHE A 544 -41.74 22.08 -8.03
CA PHE A 544 -40.65 22.67 -7.26
C PHE A 544 -40.65 22.15 -5.81
N PHE A 545 -39.46 22.14 -5.20
CA PHE A 545 -39.25 21.75 -3.82
C PHE A 545 -38.36 22.80 -3.13
N ALA A 546 -38.95 23.63 -2.28
CA ALA A 546 -38.31 24.82 -1.74
C ALA A 546 -37.91 24.62 -0.26
N VAL A 547 -36.62 24.38 -0.03
CA VAL A 547 -36.05 24.18 1.31
C VAL A 547 -35.07 25.28 1.67
N THR A 548 -34.09 25.52 0.79
CA THR A 548 -32.94 26.40 1.00
C THR A 548 -33.35 27.86 1.24
N GLU A 549 -32.78 28.48 2.26
CA GLU A 549 -33.00 29.88 2.63
C GLU A 549 -31.71 30.71 2.51
N PRO A 550 -31.80 32.03 2.24
CA PRO A 550 -30.63 32.90 2.07
C PRO A 550 -29.65 32.93 3.25
N GLU A 551 -30.16 32.91 4.48
CA GLU A 551 -29.30 33.11 5.67
C GLU A 551 -28.74 31.82 6.27
N VAL A 552 -29.41 30.68 6.03
CA VAL A 552 -29.07 29.39 6.68
C VAL A 552 -28.78 28.27 5.69
N GLY A 553 -28.87 28.55 4.39
CA GLY A 553 -28.64 27.57 3.33
C GLY A 553 -29.68 26.44 3.38
N SER A 554 -29.24 25.22 3.09
CA SER A 554 -30.10 24.02 3.08
C SER A 554 -30.24 23.34 4.44
N ASP A 555 -29.79 23.97 5.53
CA ASP A 555 -30.04 23.46 6.89
C ASP A 555 -31.51 23.72 7.26
N ALA A 556 -32.35 22.74 6.95
CA ALA A 556 -33.77 22.78 7.27
C ALA A 556 -34.05 22.96 8.77
N SER A 557 -33.13 22.59 9.67
CA SER A 557 -33.35 22.74 11.12
C SER A 557 -33.24 24.18 11.61
N ALA A 558 -32.57 25.04 10.84
CA ALA A 558 -32.37 26.46 11.14
C ALA A 558 -33.29 27.40 10.33
N GLY A 559 -34.18 26.84 9.49
CA GLY A 559 -35.05 27.61 8.59
C GLY A 559 -36.01 28.57 9.32
N ARG A 560 -36.16 29.78 8.78
CA ARG A 560 -37.00 30.87 9.30
C ARG A 560 -38.37 30.98 8.61
N THR A 561 -38.57 30.31 7.47
CA THR A 561 -39.89 30.29 6.80
C THR A 561 -40.92 29.71 7.75
N ARG A 562 -42.02 30.43 7.97
CA ARG A 562 -42.98 30.12 9.03
C ARG A 562 -44.43 30.13 8.57
N ILE A 563 -45.21 29.29 9.25
CA ILE A 563 -46.67 29.24 9.19
C ILE A 563 -47.18 29.93 10.45
N ASP A 564 -47.81 31.08 10.30
CA ASP A 564 -48.50 31.78 11.38
C ASP A 564 -50.00 31.43 11.34
N THR A 565 -50.64 31.41 12.51
CA THR A 565 -52.09 31.20 12.63
C THR A 565 -52.66 32.23 13.61
N ASP A 566 -53.73 32.91 13.22
CA ASP A 566 -54.41 33.86 14.12
C ASP A 566 -55.47 33.19 15.01
N SER A 567 -56.07 33.98 15.90
CA SER A 567 -57.12 33.54 16.82
C SER A 567 -58.40 33.06 16.15
N GLU A 568 -58.62 33.41 14.88
CA GLU A 568 -59.75 32.98 14.06
C GLU A 568 -59.43 31.71 13.24
N GLY A 569 -58.21 31.16 13.39
CA GLY A 569 -57.75 29.97 12.68
C GLY A 569 -57.29 30.23 11.23
N ARG A 570 -57.18 31.50 10.81
CA ARG A 570 -56.62 31.84 9.49
C ARG A 570 -55.11 31.64 9.52
N MET A 571 -54.58 30.99 8.48
CA MET A 571 -53.17 30.65 8.39
C MET A 571 -52.50 31.40 7.24
N TRP A 572 -51.24 31.78 7.41
CA TRP A 572 -50.43 32.31 6.33
C TRP A 572 -48.97 31.88 6.40
N LEU A 573 -48.34 31.80 5.23
CA LEU A 573 -46.94 31.46 5.04
C LEU A 573 -46.13 32.73 4.81
N SER A 574 -45.05 32.90 5.59
CA SER A 574 -44.10 34.02 5.44
C SER A 574 -42.67 33.51 5.38
N GLY A 575 -41.89 33.99 4.42
CA GLY A 575 -40.47 33.68 4.32
C GLY A 575 -39.91 33.83 2.92
N GLU A 576 -38.64 33.47 2.76
CA GLU A 576 -37.92 33.52 1.50
C GLU A 576 -37.15 32.22 1.29
N LYS A 577 -37.30 31.61 0.11
CA LYS A 577 -36.48 30.48 -0.33
C LYS A 577 -35.68 30.87 -1.58
N MET A 578 -34.52 30.24 -1.75
CA MET A 578 -33.65 30.45 -2.90
C MET A 578 -33.11 29.13 -3.45
N LEU A 579 -32.51 29.17 -4.64
CA LEU A 579 -32.05 27.97 -5.38
C LEU A 579 -33.20 26.98 -5.64
N VAL A 580 -34.41 27.50 -5.84
CA VAL A 580 -35.59 26.68 -6.13
C VAL A 580 -35.65 26.45 -7.64
N GLY A 581 -35.35 25.22 -8.05
CA GLY A 581 -35.39 24.84 -9.46
C GLY A 581 -36.81 24.76 -10.01
N ASN A 582 -36.97 25.07 -11.29
CA ASN A 582 -38.18 24.89 -12.10
C ASN A 582 -39.44 25.64 -11.66
N ILE A 583 -39.40 26.43 -10.59
CA ILE A 583 -40.60 27.07 -10.03
C ILE A 583 -41.34 27.97 -11.02
N ALA A 584 -40.63 28.68 -11.90
CA ALA A 584 -41.25 29.55 -12.92
C ALA A 584 -42.07 28.79 -13.97
N ARG A 585 -41.93 27.47 -14.06
CA ARG A 585 -42.64 26.58 -14.99
C ARG A 585 -43.29 25.39 -14.29
N SER A 586 -43.54 25.52 -13.00
CA SER A 586 -44.21 24.52 -12.17
C SER A 586 -45.63 24.97 -11.86
N SER A 587 -46.57 24.05 -11.86
CA SER A 587 -47.95 24.37 -11.43
C SER A 587 -48.21 23.91 -9.98
N VAL A 588 -47.35 23.06 -9.42
CA VAL A 588 -47.47 22.57 -8.06
C VAL A 588 -46.10 22.37 -7.41
N GLY A 589 -45.99 22.55 -6.11
CA GLY A 589 -44.74 22.30 -5.40
C GLY A 589 -44.89 22.28 -3.89
N LEU A 590 -43.78 22.02 -3.21
CA LEU A 590 -43.73 21.97 -1.75
C LEU A 590 -42.80 23.05 -1.21
N VAL A 591 -43.25 23.76 -0.17
CA VAL A 591 -42.42 24.68 0.61
C VAL A 591 -42.23 24.14 2.01
N PHE A 592 -40.98 24.06 2.45
CA PHE A 592 -40.65 23.69 3.81
C PHE A 592 -40.75 24.88 4.77
N ALA A 593 -41.51 24.73 5.86
CA ALA A 593 -41.76 25.79 6.83
C ALA A 593 -41.92 25.25 8.26
N HIS A 594 -41.89 26.14 9.25
CA HIS A 594 -42.13 25.82 10.66
C HIS A 594 -43.39 26.51 11.19
N HIS A 595 -44.17 25.84 12.05
CA HIS A 595 -45.28 26.49 12.74
C HIS A 595 -44.77 27.53 13.76
N ALA A 596 -45.24 28.77 13.66
CA ALA A 596 -44.88 29.87 14.55
C ALA A 596 -45.14 29.51 16.03
N GLY A 597 -44.21 29.88 16.91
CA GLY A 597 -44.29 29.55 18.34
C GLY A 597 -43.97 28.08 18.68
N SER A 598 -43.68 27.24 17.69
CA SER A 598 -43.22 25.86 17.89
C SER A 598 -41.99 25.56 17.03
N ARG A 599 -41.32 24.44 17.28
CA ARG A 599 -40.30 23.90 16.35
C ARG A 599 -40.89 22.92 15.33
N ARG A 600 -42.22 22.80 15.21
CA ARG A 600 -42.85 21.81 14.33
C ARG A 600 -42.66 22.17 12.86
N ALA A 601 -41.91 21.34 12.13
CA ALA A 601 -41.72 21.45 10.69
C ALA A 601 -42.92 20.92 9.90
N ALA A 602 -43.15 21.47 8.71
CA ALA A 602 -44.22 21.10 7.79
C ALA A 602 -43.79 21.30 6.33
N LEU A 603 -44.42 20.53 5.43
CA LEU A 603 -44.35 20.75 3.99
C LEU A 603 -45.70 21.31 3.53
N VAL A 604 -45.68 22.50 2.93
CA VAL A 604 -46.87 23.18 2.42
C VAL A 604 -46.97 22.96 0.91
N LEU A 605 -48.04 22.32 0.49
CA LEU A 605 -48.42 22.08 -0.90
C LEU A 605 -49.00 23.37 -1.50
N LEU A 606 -48.28 23.93 -2.48
CA LEU A 606 -48.69 25.12 -3.19
C LEU A 606 -49.08 24.76 -4.63
N GLU A 607 -50.33 25.02 -4.99
CA GLU A 607 -50.85 24.94 -6.36
C GLU A 607 -50.85 26.34 -6.97
N MET A 608 -49.99 26.59 -7.95
CA MET A 608 -49.75 27.92 -8.52
C MET A 608 -51.00 28.49 -9.19
N ASP A 609 -51.78 27.67 -9.90
CA ASP A 609 -53.02 28.11 -10.55
C ASP A 609 -54.09 28.52 -9.54
N ARG A 610 -54.12 27.83 -8.39
CA ARG A 610 -55.03 28.17 -7.28
C ARG A 610 -54.61 29.49 -6.66
N LEU A 611 -53.33 29.63 -6.33
CA LEU A 611 -52.78 30.86 -5.75
C LEU A 611 -52.98 32.06 -6.69
N ALA A 612 -52.77 31.90 -8.00
CA ALA A 612 -52.98 32.96 -8.98
C ALA A 612 -54.41 33.53 -8.99
N ARG A 613 -55.43 32.75 -8.55
CA ARG A 613 -56.81 33.21 -8.43
C ARG A 613 -57.16 33.82 -7.06
N GLU A 614 -56.42 33.45 -6.02
CA GLU A 614 -56.79 33.70 -4.62
C GLU A 614 -55.96 34.79 -3.93
N ILE A 615 -54.76 35.11 -4.44
CA ILE A 615 -53.82 36.04 -3.77
C ILE A 615 -53.89 37.47 -4.30
N GLN A 616 -53.56 38.44 -3.43
CA GLN A 616 -53.34 39.84 -3.77
C GLN A 616 -51.96 40.05 -4.40
N ASN A 617 -51.84 41.09 -5.24
CA ASN A 617 -50.55 41.49 -5.82
C ASN A 617 -49.50 41.71 -4.74
N GLY A 618 -48.36 41.04 -4.86
CA GLY A 618 -47.21 41.17 -3.95
C GLY A 618 -47.07 40.07 -2.88
N GLN A 619 -48.07 39.22 -2.67
CA GLN A 619 -47.99 38.16 -1.64
C GLN A 619 -47.08 36.97 -2.03
N LEU A 620 -46.84 36.78 -3.32
CA LEU A 620 -45.92 35.78 -3.87
C LEU A 620 -45.03 36.43 -4.93
N GLY A 621 -43.72 36.39 -4.73
CA GLY A 621 -42.73 36.87 -5.70
C GLY A 621 -41.85 35.73 -6.18
N ILE A 622 -41.67 35.59 -7.50
CA ILE A 622 -40.72 34.64 -8.10
C ILE A 622 -39.72 35.43 -8.92
N ALA A 623 -38.44 35.33 -8.56
CA ALA A 623 -37.34 36.04 -9.24
C ALA A 623 -36.25 35.05 -9.65
N ARG A 624 -36.00 34.92 -10.96
CA ARG A 624 -34.93 34.07 -11.49
C ARG A 624 -33.56 34.51 -10.96
N LEU A 625 -32.73 33.55 -10.59
CA LEU A 625 -31.37 33.79 -10.11
C LEU A 625 -30.39 33.76 -11.28
N PRO A 626 -29.38 34.64 -11.29
CA PRO A 626 -28.28 34.54 -12.25
C PRO A 626 -27.48 33.27 -11.96
N THR A 627 -27.49 32.32 -12.90
CA THR A 627 -26.80 31.03 -12.76
C THR A 627 -25.68 30.88 -13.78
N ASN A 628 -24.59 30.24 -13.36
CA ASN A 628 -23.50 29.84 -14.24
C ASN A 628 -23.40 28.32 -14.22
N GLY A 629 -23.76 27.69 -15.35
CA GLY A 629 -23.85 26.24 -15.46
C GLY A 629 -25.21 25.66 -15.09
N LEU A 630 -25.56 24.53 -15.70
CA LEU A 630 -26.81 23.81 -15.50
C LEU A 630 -28.06 24.69 -15.68
N ARG A 631 -28.11 25.44 -16.79
CA ARG A 631 -29.17 26.44 -17.08
C ARG A 631 -30.59 25.86 -17.09
N GLY A 632 -30.69 24.57 -17.42
CA GLY A 632 -31.95 23.86 -17.37
C GLY A 632 -32.55 23.70 -15.97
N ALA A 633 -31.84 24.01 -14.88
CA ALA A 633 -32.45 24.02 -13.55
C ALA A 633 -33.43 25.20 -13.33
N ASP A 634 -33.31 26.28 -14.12
CA ASP A 634 -34.09 27.53 -14.00
C ASP A 634 -34.28 27.98 -12.54
N LEU A 635 -33.16 28.13 -11.82
CA LEU A 635 -33.17 28.43 -10.38
C LEU A 635 -33.78 29.81 -10.13
N ALA A 636 -34.67 29.89 -9.15
CA ALA A 636 -35.27 31.14 -8.72
C ALA A 636 -35.28 31.30 -7.19
N ARG A 637 -35.56 32.52 -6.78
CA ARG A 637 -35.98 32.92 -5.44
C ARG A 637 -37.50 32.98 -5.41
N ILE A 638 -38.09 32.49 -4.32
CA ILE A 638 -39.50 32.65 -3.99
C ILE A 638 -39.62 33.42 -2.67
N THR A 639 -40.37 34.52 -2.70
CA THR A 639 -40.71 35.33 -1.53
C THR A 639 -42.20 35.16 -1.25
N MET A 640 -42.55 34.88 0.00
CA MET A 640 -43.92 34.73 0.45
C MET A 640 -44.16 35.74 1.56
N GLU A 641 -45.06 36.69 1.33
CA GLU A 641 -45.40 37.75 2.29
C GLU A 641 -46.86 37.57 2.73
N ARG A 642 -47.04 36.95 3.90
CA ARG A 642 -48.37 36.61 4.44
C ARG A 642 -49.26 35.91 3.41
N LEU A 643 -48.68 34.95 2.68
CA LEU A 643 -49.38 34.17 1.67
C LEU A 643 -50.47 33.32 2.35
N PRO A 644 -51.77 33.49 2.05
CA PRO A 644 -52.82 32.73 2.72
C PRO A 644 -52.70 31.24 2.40
N ILE A 645 -52.85 30.40 3.43
CA ILE A 645 -52.87 28.93 3.29
C ILE A 645 -54.02 28.35 4.13
N ASP A 646 -54.47 27.15 3.79
CA ASP A 646 -55.46 26.39 4.54
C ASP A 646 -54.89 25.05 5.07
N PRO A 647 -55.53 24.40 6.07
CA PRO A 647 -55.03 23.13 6.62
C PRO A 647 -54.85 22.01 5.59
N GLY A 648 -55.65 21.97 4.53
CA GLY A 648 -55.56 20.98 3.44
C GLY A 648 -54.36 21.19 2.51
N MET A 649 -53.65 22.32 2.63
CA MET A 649 -52.37 22.57 1.98
C MET A 649 -51.19 22.04 2.79
N ILE A 650 -51.35 21.70 4.07
CA ILE A 650 -50.28 21.11 4.87
C ILE A 650 -50.25 19.61 4.58
N LEU A 651 -49.13 19.10 4.06
CA LEU A 651 -49.00 17.71 3.62
C LEU A 651 -49.20 16.73 4.81
N GLY A 652 -50.12 15.76 4.64
CA GLY A 652 -50.51 14.80 5.68
C GLY A 652 -51.87 15.09 6.34
N ASP A 653 -52.25 14.28 7.34
CA ASP A 653 -53.56 14.35 8.01
C ASP A 653 -53.60 15.25 9.28
N GLY A 654 -52.50 15.93 9.58
CA GLY A 654 -52.37 16.81 10.75
C GLY A 654 -52.30 16.11 12.11
N SER A 655 -52.52 14.79 12.19
CA SER A 655 -52.67 14.03 13.44
C SER A 655 -51.45 13.19 13.83
N THR A 656 -50.48 12.99 12.93
CA THR A 656 -49.37 12.03 13.14
C THR A 656 -47.96 12.55 12.85
N ALA A 657 -47.77 13.76 12.31
CA ALA A 657 -46.43 14.26 11.98
C ALA A 657 -45.74 14.91 13.20
N THR A 658 -44.89 14.17 13.91
CA THR A 658 -43.94 14.76 14.86
C THR A 658 -42.83 15.50 14.10
N LEU A 659 -42.08 16.36 14.79
CA LEU A 659 -40.84 16.99 14.31
C LEU A 659 -39.87 15.99 13.66
N ARG A 660 -39.89 14.74 14.15
CA ARG A 660 -39.05 13.63 13.67
C ARG A 660 -39.52 13.11 12.31
N ASP A 661 -40.83 13.05 12.06
CA ASP A 661 -41.38 12.44 10.84
C ASP A 661 -41.17 13.33 9.60
N GLY A 662 -41.36 14.65 9.75
CA GLY A 662 -41.08 15.61 8.69
C GLY A 662 -39.59 15.67 8.31
N PHE A 663 -38.70 15.63 9.29
CA PHE A 663 -37.24 15.67 9.04
C PHE A 663 -36.71 14.34 8.49
N MET A 664 -37.22 13.20 8.96
CA MET A 664 -36.86 11.87 8.44
C MET A 664 -37.36 11.67 7.01
N ALA A 665 -38.56 12.15 6.68
CA ALA A 665 -39.09 12.11 5.31
C ALA A 665 -38.23 12.94 4.35
N ILE A 666 -37.82 14.15 4.75
CA ILE A 666 -36.95 15.01 3.94
C ILE A 666 -35.57 14.40 3.76
N ASN A 667 -34.98 13.83 4.81
CA ASN A 667 -33.71 13.12 4.70
C ASN A 667 -33.81 11.91 3.77
N GLY A 668 -34.90 11.14 3.84
CA GLY A 668 -35.15 10.02 2.93
C GLY A 668 -35.26 10.46 1.47
N VAL A 669 -35.96 11.57 1.20
CA VAL A 669 -36.08 12.17 -0.14
C VAL A 669 -34.72 12.66 -0.66
N PHE A 670 -33.94 13.36 0.16
CA PHE A 670 -32.60 13.81 -0.22
C PHE A 670 -31.62 12.64 -0.42
N GLU A 671 -31.65 11.63 0.46
CA GLU A 671 -30.82 10.43 0.32
C GLU A 671 -31.13 9.71 -0.97
N ARG A 672 -32.41 9.51 -1.30
CA ARG A 672 -32.84 8.90 -2.56
C ARG A 672 -32.47 9.73 -3.78
N ASN A 673 -32.23 11.03 -3.67
CA ASN A 673 -31.82 11.84 -4.82
C ASN A 673 -30.29 11.97 -4.99
N ARG A 674 -29.48 11.64 -3.98
CA ARG A 674 -28.00 11.71 -4.07
C ARG A 674 -27.42 10.82 -5.19
N PRO A 675 -27.90 9.58 -5.43
CA PRO A 675 -27.45 8.77 -6.57
C PRO A 675 -27.80 9.41 -7.92
N VAL A 676 -28.91 10.14 -8.01
CA VAL A 676 -29.30 10.89 -9.22
C VAL A 676 -28.29 12.00 -9.52
N VAL A 677 -27.87 12.78 -8.51
CA VAL A 677 -26.83 13.81 -8.68
C VAL A 677 -25.49 13.18 -9.06
N ALA A 678 -25.12 12.04 -8.45
CA ALA A 678 -23.92 11.31 -8.83
C ALA A 678 -23.98 10.85 -10.30
N ALA A 679 -25.12 10.33 -10.76
CA ALA A 679 -25.35 9.96 -12.15
C ALA A 679 -25.26 11.15 -13.11
N LEU A 680 -25.83 12.31 -12.77
CA LEU A 680 -25.70 13.53 -13.57
C LEU A 680 -24.23 13.95 -13.74
N ALA A 681 -23.46 13.94 -12.63
CA ALA A 681 -22.05 14.29 -12.65
C ALA A 681 -21.21 13.31 -13.48
N LEU A 682 -21.37 11.99 -13.24
CA LEU A 682 -20.67 10.96 -14.00
C LEU A 682 -21.02 11.00 -15.48
N GLY A 683 -22.30 11.14 -15.81
CA GLY A 683 -22.79 11.26 -17.18
C GLY A 683 -22.21 12.48 -17.89
N ASN A 684 -22.28 13.67 -17.28
CA ASN A 684 -21.66 14.87 -17.86
C ASN A 684 -20.15 14.68 -18.08
N GLY A 685 -19.44 14.11 -17.09
CA GLY A 685 -18.01 13.81 -17.20
C GLY A 685 -17.70 12.79 -18.30
N ARG A 686 -18.55 11.77 -18.51
CA ARG A 686 -18.40 10.84 -19.63
C ARG A 686 -18.65 11.51 -20.97
N GLY A 687 -19.65 12.39 -21.06
CA GLY A 687 -19.91 13.19 -22.25
C GLY A 687 -18.73 14.09 -22.63
N ILE A 688 -18.03 14.64 -21.63
CA ILE A 688 -16.76 15.36 -21.82
C ILE A 688 -15.69 14.42 -22.37
N LEU A 689 -15.48 13.25 -21.74
CA LEU A 689 -14.48 12.26 -22.18
C LEU A 689 -14.74 11.77 -23.61
N ASP A 690 -15.99 11.45 -23.96
CA ASP A 690 -16.36 11.02 -25.31
C ASP A 690 -16.03 12.10 -26.34
N ARG A 691 -16.25 13.39 -26.00
CA ARG A 691 -15.92 14.51 -26.88
C ARG A 691 -14.41 14.72 -27.04
N LEU A 692 -13.65 14.59 -25.96
CA LEU A 692 -12.18 14.62 -25.98
C LEU A 692 -11.62 13.49 -26.85
N ALA A 693 -12.19 12.29 -26.74
CA ALA A 693 -11.81 11.12 -27.53
C ALA A 693 -12.11 11.30 -29.02
N ILE A 694 -13.31 11.79 -29.38
CA ILE A 694 -13.67 12.11 -30.78
C ILE A 694 -12.68 13.12 -31.39
N ALA A 695 -12.18 14.05 -30.59
CA ALA A 695 -11.19 15.05 -31.01
C ALA A 695 -9.73 14.55 -30.96
N GLY A 696 -9.48 13.29 -30.61
CA GLY A 696 -8.14 12.70 -30.54
C GLY A 696 -7.26 13.19 -29.39
N ALA A 697 -7.84 13.75 -28.32
CA ALA A 697 -7.09 14.21 -27.16
C ALA A 697 -6.55 13.02 -26.32
N THR A 698 -5.32 13.14 -25.81
CA THR A 698 -4.65 12.09 -25.01
C THR A 698 -4.40 12.57 -23.58
N GLY A 699 -4.08 11.65 -22.66
CA GLY A 699 -3.80 11.98 -21.24
C GLY A 699 -5.02 11.96 -20.30
N PHE A 700 -6.11 11.31 -20.71
CA PHE A 700 -7.35 11.18 -19.94
C PHE A 700 -7.71 9.71 -19.60
N ALA A 701 -6.87 8.74 -19.95
CA ALA A 701 -7.16 7.31 -19.76
C ALA A 701 -7.34 6.90 -18.28
N ASP A 702 -6.63 7.57 -17.35
CA ASP A 702 -6.85 7.39 -15.90
C ASP A 702 -8.23 7.88 -15.46
N LEU A 703 -8.74 8.96 -16.07
CA LEU A 703 -10.07 9.50 -15.79
C LEU A 703 -11.18 8.63 -16.41
N GLU A 704 -10.96 8.01 -17.57
CA GLU A 704 -11.87 7.00 -18.11
C GLU A 704 -12.02 5.79 -17.19
N ARG A 705 -10.91 5.30 -16.64
CA ARG A 705 -10.91 4.21 -15.65
C ARG A 705 -11.55 4.63 -14.34
N ARG A 706 -11.27 5.85 -13.88
CA ARG A 706 -11.90 6.42 -12.68
C ARG A 706 -13.42 6.52 -12.86
N HIS A 707 -13.89 6.99 -14.01
CA HIS A 707 -15.31 7.00 -14.34
C HIS A 707 -15.92 5.60 -14.21
N LEU A 708 -15.30 4.59 -14.83
CA LEU A 708 -15.81 3.22 -14.76
C LEU A 708 -15.83 2.69 -13.31
N ALA A 709 -14.76 2.91 -12.55
CA ALA A 709 -14.71 2.52 -11.14
C ALA A 709 -15.80 3.18 -10.31
N LEU A 710 -16.17 4.44 -10.63
CA LEU A 710 -17.27 5.14 -9.98
C LEU A 710 -18.63 4.59 -10.40
N LEU A 711 -18.82 4.16 -11.65
CA LEU A 711 -20.05 3.44 -12.04
C LEU A 711 -20.22 2.12 -11.28
N HIS A 712 -19.14 1.35 -11.07
CA HIS A 712 -19.18 0.13 -10.23
C HIS A 712 -19.58 0.42 -8.79
N ARG A 713 -19.05 1.51 -8.22
CA ARG A 713 -19.45 1.94 -6.87
C ARG A 713 -20.89 2.43 -6.81
N LEU A 714 -21.34 3.16 -7.81
CA LEU A 714 -22.72 3.61 -7.91
C LEU A 714 -23.68 2.43 -8.09
N ALA A 715 -23.32 1.43 -8.89
CA ALA A 715 -24.08 0.19 -9.04
C ALA A 715 -24.30 -0.51 -7.69
N GLY A 716 -23.25 -0.66 -6.88
CA GLY A 716 -23.38 -1.24 -5.53
C GLY A 716 -24.29 -0.41 -4.59
N VAL A 717 -24.29 0.92 -4.73
CA VAL A 717 -25.24 1.78 -4.00
C VAL A 717 -26.69 1.57 -4.47
N LEU A 718 -26.90 1.39 -5.77
CA LEU A 718 -28.23 1.15 -6.34
C LEU A 718 -28.76 -0.25 -6.00
N GLU A 719 -27.88 -1.24 -5.90
CA GLU A 719 -28.19 -2.58 -5.40
C GLU A 719 -28.64 -2.53 -3.93
N ASP A 720 -27.91 -1.82 -3.06
CA ASP A 720 -28.32 -1.59 -1.66
C ASP A 720 -29.75 -0.98 -1.60
N TYR A 721 -30.14 -0.11 -2.55
CA TYR A 721 -31.52 0.40 -2.67
C TYR A 721 -32.53 -0.64 -3.15
N ALA A 722 -32.19 -1.44 -4.16
CA ALA A 722 -33.06 -2.49 -4.69
C ALA A 722 -33.37 -3.56 -3.64
N GLU A 723 -32.42 -3.82 -2.74
CA GLU A 723 -32.58 -4.73 -1.60
C GLU A 723 -33.31 -4.10 -0.40
N GLY A 724 -33.70 -2.83 -0.48
CA GLY A 724 -34.35 -2.11 0.63
C GLY A 724 -33.41 -1.78 1.81
N ARG A 725 -32.09 -1.80 1.60
CA ARG A 725 -31.04 -1.59 2.62
C ARG A 725 -30.09 -0.42 2.26
N PRO A 726 -30.59 0.80 1.99
CA PRO A 726 -29.75 1.92 1.61
C PRO A 726 -28.74 2.29 2.71
N ARG A 727 -27.48 2.52 2.32
CA ARG A 727 -26.39 2.87 3.26
C ARG A 727 -25.99 4.33 3.10
N ALA A 728 -26.44 5.19 4.01
CA ALA A 728 -26.22 6.65 3.96
C ALA A 728 -24.75 7.06 3.72
N HIS A 729 -23.80 6.37 4.36
CA HIS A 729 -22.37 6.65 4.19
C HIS A 729 -21.86 6.38 2.76
N ARG A 730 -22.27 5.27 2.13
CA ARG A 730 -21.90 4.94 0.75
C ARG A 730 -22.55 5.89 -0.24
N ILE A 731 -23.82 6.25 0.00
CA ILE A 731 -24.57 7.20 -0.82
C ILE A 731 -23.90 8.58 -0.83
N SER A 732 -23.52 9.11 0.35
CA SER A 732 -22.78 10.37 0.42
C SER A 732 -21.39 10.27 -0.21
N GLN A 733 -20.69 9.15 -0.01
CA GLN A 733 -19.35 8.94 -0.57
C GLN A 733 -19.35 8.90 -2.11
N ILE A 734 -20.26 8.16 -2.73
CA ILE A 734 -20.29 8.06 -4.20
C ILE A 734 -20.58 9.42 -4.85
N LYS A 735 -21.48 10.19 -4.25
CA LYS A 735 -21.81 11.53 -4.73
C LYS A 735 -20.60 12.47 -4.64
N LEU A 736 -19.90 12.51 -3.50
CA LEU A 736 -18.66 13.31 -3.37
C LEU A 736 -17.61 12.92 -4.41
N GLN A 737 -17.44 11.61 -4.64
CA GLN A 737 -16.44 11.10 -5.59
C GLN A 737 -16.81 11.40 -7.05
N ALA A 738 -18.11 11.40 -7.39
CA ALA A 738 -18.62 11.75 -8.70
C ALA A 738 -18.42 13.25 -9.02
N VAL A 739 -18.71 14.13 -8.06
CA VAL A 739 -18.46 15.59 -8.20
C VAL A 739 -16.95 15.86 -8.35
N ALA A 740 -16.13 15.28 -7.48
CA ALA A 740 -14.67 15.43 -7.56
C ALA A 740 -14.07 14.88 -8.86
N PHE A 741 -14.71 13.88 -9.49
CA PHE A 741 -14.32 13.39 -10.80
C PHE A 741 -14.60 14.43 -11.90
N SER A 742 -15.79 15.04 -11.90
CA SER A 742 -16.14 16.13 -12.81
C SER A 742 -15.21 17.34 -12.67
N ASP A 743 -14.86 17.70 -11.43
CA ASP A 743 -13.89 18.77 -11.14
C ASP A 743 -12.49 18.47 -11.68
N ALA A 744 -12.03 17.23 -11.51
CA ALA A 744 -10.73 16.78 -12.00
C ALA A 744 -10.65 16.84 -13.53
N LEU A 745 -11.73 16.47 -14.23
CA LEU A 745 -11.85 16.64 -15.67
C LEU A 745 -11.74 18.11 -16.07
N ALA A 746 -12.60 18.96 -15.51
CA ALA A 746 -12.64 20.39 -15.83
C ALA A 746 -11.29 21.09 -15.57
N ALA A 747 -10.57 20.70 -14.50
CA ALA A 747 -9.24 21.24 -14.19
C ALA A 747 -8.15 20.79 -15.18
N ARG A 748 -8.24 19.58 -15.72
CA ARG A 748 -7.19 19.00 -16.58
C ARG A 748 -7.28 19.44 -18.03
N ILE A 749 -8.50 19.66 -18.53
CA ILE A 749 -8.75 19.95 -19.94
C ILE A 749 -7.93 21.14 -20.46
N PRO A 750 -7.85 22.31 -19.78
CA PRO A 750 -7.06 23.45 -20.28
C PRO A 750 -5.57 23.13 -20.49
N ALA A 751 -5.01 22.19 -19.74
CA ALA A 751 -3.59 21.84 -19.80
C ALA A 751 -3.26 20.75 -20.85
N ARG A 752 -4.27 20.06 -21.39
CA ARG A 752 -4.07 18.84 -22.22
C ARG A 752 -4.89 18.80 -23.50
N ALA A 753 -6.00 19.52 -23.59
CA ALA A 753 -6.82 19.54 -24.78
C ALA A 753 -6.24 20.48 -25.86
N PRO A 754 -6.37 20.14 -27.16
CA PRO A 754 -6.00 21.03 -28.25
C PRO A 754 -6.72 22.38 -28.19
N GLN A 755 -6.06 23.47 -28.56
CA GLN A 755 -6.64 24.83 -28.49
C GLN A 755 -7.94 24.98 -29.30
N ALA A 756 -8.01 24.32 -30.47
CA ALA A 756 -9.23 24.31 -31.29
C ALA A 756 -10.43 23.68 -30.55
N LEU A 757 -10.18 22.67 -29.73
CA LEU A 757 -11.22 21.99 -28.96
C LEU A 757 -11.70 22.85 -27.79
N LEU A 758 -10.82 23.68 -27.21
CA LEU A 758 -11.21 24.66 -26.19
C LEU A 758 -12.16 25.74 -26.72
N ALA A 759 -12.30 25.89 -28.04
CA ALA A 759 -13.27 26.79 -28.66
C ALA A 759 -14.65 26.12 -28.91
N ASP A 760 -14.78 24.79 -28.75
CA ASP A 760 -16.05 24.08 -28.93
C ASP A 760 -17.10 24.56 -27.90
N PRO A 761 -18.22 25.17 -28.35
CA PRO A 761 -19.26 25.67 -27.46
C PRO A 761 -19.84 24.59 -26.54
N LEU A 762 -19.99 23.34 -27.05
CA LEU A 762 -20.55 22.24 -26.27
C LEU A 762 -19.59 21.80 -25.16
N LEU A 763 -18.31 21.66 -25.47
CA LEU A 763 -17.30 21.30 -24.47
C LEU A 763 -17.19 22.38 -23.39
N ARG A 764 -17.16 23.66 -23.78
CA ARG A 764 -17.15 24.80 -22.85
C ARG A 764 -18.35 24.76 -21.91
N ARG A 765 -19.55 24.53 -22.44
CA ARG A 765 -20.76 24.37 -21.65
C ARG A 765 -20.63 23.23 -20.66
N LYS A 766 -20.27 22.03 -21.11
CA LYS A 766 -20.11 20.84 -20.25
C LYS A 766 -19.05 21.03 -19.16
N MET A 767 -17.93 21.69 -19.47
CA MET A 767 -16.88 22.03 -18.50
C MET A 767 -17.36 23.00 -17.42
N ARG A 768 -18.18 23.99 -17.81
CA ARG A 768 -18.81 24.91 -16.87
C ARG A 768 -19.84 24.18 -16.01
N ASP A 769 -20.70 23.38 -16.63
CA ASP A 769 -21.73 22.58 -15.94
C ASP A 769 -21.10 21.55 -14.98
N ALA A 770 -19.90 21.04 -15.27
CA ALA A 770 -19.15 20.14 -14.39
C ALA A 770 -18.85 20.75 -13.00
N ARG A 771 -18.75 22.09 -12.91
CA ARG A 771 -18.53 22.83 -11.65
C ARG A 771 -19.82 23.13 -10.89
N ALA A 772 -20.98 22.90 -11.50
CA ALA A 772 -22.27 23.27 -10.94
C ALA A 772 -22.91 22.16 -10.10
N PHE A 773 -22.37 20.93 -10.13
CA PHE A 773 -22.91 19.82 -9.31
C PHE A 773 -22.64 19.99 -7.80
N GLU A 774 -21.73 20.89 -7.42
CA GLU A 774 -21.45 21.19 -6.01
C GLU A 774 -22.65 21.89 -5.33
N TYR A 775 -23.34 22.85 -5.94
CA TYR A 775 -24.48 23.47 -5.23
C TYR A 775 -25.72 22.56 -5.16
N MET A 776 -25.75 21.47 -5.95
CA MET A 776 -26.76 20.41 -5.84
C MET A 776 -26.48 19.48 -4.63
N GLU A 777 -25.50 19.81 -3.79
CA GLU A 777 -25.06 19.01 -2.64
C GLU A 777 -26.05 18.99 -1.46
N GLY A 778 -26.77 20.08 -1.17
CA GLY A 778 -27.24 20.33 0.19
C GLY A 778 -26.05 20.67 1.11
N THR A 779 -26.11 20.34 2.41
CA THR A 779 -25.04 20.66 3.38
C THR A 779 -23.81 19.76 3.25
N SER A 780 -22.73 20.25 2.64
CA SER A 780 -21.44 19.55 2.44
C SER A 780 -20.88 18.90 3.71
N SER A 781 -21.01 19.57 4.86
CA SER A 781 -20.59 19.04 6.16
C SER A 781 -21.29 17.73 6.55
N ILE A 782 -22.57 17.57 6.19
CA ILE A 782 -23.32 16.32 6.47
C ILE A 782 -22.77 15.17 5.61
N HIS A 783 -22.37 15.45 4.36
CA HIS A 783 -21.78 14.42 3.50
C HIS A 783 -20.42 13.97 4.01
N LEU A 784 -19.58 14.90 4.46
CA LEU A 784 -18.29 14.58 5.06
C LEU A 784 -18.45 13.76 6.34
N LEU A 785 -19.37 14.17 7.23
CA LEU A 785 -19.68 13.43 8.45
C LEU A 785 -20.19 12.02 8.16
N ASN A 786 -21.13 11.88 7.21
CA ASN A 786 -21.66 10.57 6.83
C ASN A 786 -20.61 9.69 6.15
N ALA A 787 -19.75 10.26 5.30
CA ALA A 787 -18.65 9.52 4.68
C ALA A 787 -17.63 9.06 5.73
N PHE A 788 -17.32 9.89 6.73
CA PHE A 788 -16.41 9.56 7.82
C PHE A 788 -16.94 8.42 8.70
N ARG A 789 -18.26 8.26 8.85
CA ARG A 789 -18.84 7.09 9.54
C ARG A 789 -18.39 5.76 8.93
N ALA A 790 -18.09 5.71 7.64
CA ALA A 790 -17.54 4.52 7.00
C ALA A 790 -16.14 4.16 7.52
N PHE A 791 -15.30 5.18 7.78
CA PHE A 791 -13.98 5.00 8.38
C PHE A 791 -14.11 4.54 9.83
N ALA A 792 -14.96 5.20 10.62
CA ALA A 792 -15.21 4.82 12.01
C ALA A 792 -15.79 3.40 12.14
N ALA A 793 -16.68 2.98 11.25
CA ALA A 793 -17.26 1.63 11.26
C ALA A 793 -16.26 0.52 10.90
N GLN A 794 -15.07 0.86 10.38
CA GLN A 794 -14.00 -0.09 10.07
C GLN A 794 -12.90 -0.14 11.15
N VAL A 795 -12.95 0.76 12.14
CA VAL A 795 -12.05 0.72 13.29
C VAL A 795 -12.72 -0.15 14.36
N PRO A 796 -12.08 -1.24 14.82
CA PRO A 796 -12.60 -1.99 15.98
C PRO A 796 -12.75 -1.04 17.18
N ALA A 797 -13.86 -1.16 17.90
CA ALA A 797 -14.20 -0.30 19.03
C ALA A 797 -13.13 -0.28 20.13
#